data_AF-A0A182JTH0-F1
#
_entry.id   AF-A0A182JTH0-F1
#
_cell.length_a   1.000
_cell.length_b   1.000
_cell.length_c   1.000
_cell.angle_alpha   90.00
_cell.angle_beta   90.00
_cell.angle_gamma   90.00
#
_symmetry.space_group_name_H-M   'P 1'
#
loop_
_entity.id
_entity.type
_entity.pdbx_description
1 polymer ?
#
loop_
_entity_poly.entity_id
_entity_poly.type
_entity_poly.pdbx_seq_one_letter_code
_entity_poly.pdbx_strand_id
1 'polypeptide(L)'
;MSARPSTGSFAQQHATDMLTAIISQLPTVPSDVLDSDIGPPRNANQSASVTAIQQSKRLAKLKQKLDRQNNFMVELKRKIREKEAMKPKADCDREELAFLRNRLKKEAELQHKLLADVISEQRQEGNQWQTIPLCPDRLDEYGANPWTIGSVPVGENKRFSIDSTLSALSSDEQVGNAEGDCPDAKMVERFEKELMNRDRVIEILQSRLDRLSADVHKVRRDNDTILDRRPKPVAPITPRFCETDMMQRLEFYRTNTETLGHNLEEMEKALHTIQLELGPIDEAECPVKGPCTKTSPSVCEKSSARKSISYSRPSVAEGRATAFCDISGRSTMRESAPPLICPKDEQTQKQYTMLLQEYTKKTTECRQLCERLAKAQAGPEDPSPEDTERELLKKRCSELLDEQDEFRVLIREQATQLEDYRARYLAAQQQVEEQRLQMSKLQVTNRRVEKQINFEIEQIKRKFQDKLRHLTPYPRLLEDEQAKAEQLKQSNETLFAELERSLRQVKMLEDRLHQVHVAKDAEVKQALQQSQTELEQTHERLDVMAKEKQQVEEDATRSQRELDELRTESAKIIERANQRVEKERESAQKKYSQLESELAQCRAEASFTIGNREQALREMHSQIKVLSASFDDAQLQIRSLRNQLAYLQNEKLVCMA
;
A
#
# COMPACT_ATOMS: atom_id res chain seq x y z
N MET A 1 32.55 15.22 -78.83
CA MET A 1 31.45 15.92 -78.14
C MET A 1 30.27 14.96 -78.01
N SER A 2 29.99 14.48 -76.80
CA SER A 2 28.73 13.80 -76.47
C SER A 2 28.60 13.79 -74.95
N ALA A 3 27.65 14.55 -74.41
CA ALA A 3 27.36 14.65 -72.99
C ALA A 3 26.08 13.84 -72.71
N ARG A 4 26.14 12.90 -71.76
CA ARG A 4 24.97 12.16 -71.25
C ARG A 4 24.34 12.93 -70.08
N PRO A 5 22.99 12.99 -69.96
CA PRO A 5 22.33 13.61 -68.82
C PRO A 5 22.25 12.65 -67.61
N SER A 6 22.37 13.23 -66.42
CA SER A 6 22.30 12.58 -65.11
C SER A 6 20.86 12.27 -64.70
N THR A 7 20.59 11.03 -64.32
CA THR A 7 19.27 10.51 -63.89
C THR A 7 18.95 10.79 -62.41
N GLY A 8 19.78 11.55 -61.70
CA GLY A 8 19.59 11.82 -60.26
C GLY A 8 18.46 12.80 -59.92
N SER A 9 18.09 13.70 -60.83
CA SER A 9 17.15 14.80 -60.52
C SER A 9 15.68 14.37 -60.50
N PHE A 10 15.31 13.33 -61.26
CA PHE A 10 13.89 13.01 -61.49
C PHE A 10 13.24 12.29 -60.30
N ALA A 11 13.99 11.43 -59.61
CA ALA A 11 13.49 10.71 -58.44
C ALA A 11 13.25 11.63 -57.24
N GLN A 12 14.07 12.67 -57.10
CA GLN A 12 13.94 13.62 -56.00
C GLN A 12 12.75 14.55 -56.22
N GLN A 13 12.50 15.01 -57.46
CA GLN A 13 11.31 15.79 -57.82
C GLN A 13 10.02 15.03 -57.52
N HIS A 14 9.94 13.77 -57.96
CA HIS A 14 8.76 12.90 -57.76
C HIS A 14 8.43 12.65 -56.28
N ALA A 15 9.45 12.55 -55.42
CA ALA A 15 9.24 12.41 -53.97
C ALA A 15 8.67 13.70 -53.34
N THR A 16 9.13 14.87 -53.77
CA THR A 16 8.56 16.16 -53.34
C THR A 16 7.12 16.36 -53.79
N ASP A 17 6.80 15.95 -55.02
CA ASP A 17 5.44 16.09 -55.56
C ASP A 17 4.44 15.17 -54.83
N MET A 18 4.85 13.94 -54.47
CA MET A 18 4.02 13.05 -53.66
C MET A 18 3.78 13.59 -52.23
N LEU A 19 4.80 14.17 -51.59
CA LEU A 19 4.65 14.77 -50.26
C LEU A 19 3.73 16.00 -50.31
N THR A 20 3.81 16.80 -51.37
CA THR A 20 2.93 17.96 -51.57
C THR A 20 1.48 17.53 -51.80
N ALA A 21 1.26 16.43 -52.55
CA ALA A 21 -0.06 15.84 -52.74
C ALA A 21 -0.66 15.30 -51.43
N ILE A 22 0.12 14.63 -50.59
CA ILE A 22 -0.34 14.10 -49.29
C ILE A 22 -0.72 15.24 -48.34
N ILE A 23 0.07 16.33 -48.30
CA ILE A 23 -0.22 17.50 -47.46
C ILE A 23 -1.50 18.21 -47.91
N SER A 24 -1.79 18.23 -49.21
CA SER A 24 -3.03 18.83 -49.75
C SER A 24 -4.31 18.02 -49.48
N GLN A 25 -4.19 16.75 -49.04
CA GLN A 25 -5.34 15.87 -48.75
C GLN A 25 -5.70 15.80 -47.26
N LEU A 26 -5.00 16.52 -46.38
CA LEU A 26 -5.36 16.61 -44.97
C LEU A 26 -6.51 17.63 -44.79
N PRO A 27 -7.60 17.27 -44.09
CA PRO A 27 -8.74 18.15 -43.92
C PRO A 27 -8.38 19.35 -43.04
N THR A 28 -8.44 20.55 -43.61
CA THR A 28 -8.39 21.82 -42.89
C THR A 28 -9.66 21.98 -42.04
N VAL A 29 -9.51 21.87 -40.72
CA VAL A 29 -10.54 22.24 -39.75
C VAL A 29 -10.65 23.77 -39.74
N PRO A 30 -11.85 24.37 -39.94
CA PRO A 30 -12.01 25.81 -39.87
C PRO A 30 -11.96 26.26 -38.41
N SER A 31 -11.01 27.16 -38.13
CA SER A 31 -10.96 27.93 -36.88
C SER A 31 -11.55 29.30 -37.19
N ASP A 32 -12.80 29.52 -36.77
CA ASP A 32 -13.38 30.83 -36.46
C ASP A 32 -14.84 30.67 -36.01
N VAL A 33 -15.08 30.71 -34.69
CA VAL A 33 -16.18 31.46 -34.06
C VAL A 33 -15.72 31.83 -32.65
N LEU A 34 -15.34 33.10 -32.48
CA LEU A 34 -15.29 33.76 -31.18
C LEU A 34 -16.72 34.12 -30.80
N ASP A 35 -17.19 33.63 -29.66
CA ASP A 35 -18.28 34.29 -28.95
C ASP A 35 -17.95 34.38 -27.45
N SER A 36 -17.89 35.62 -26.99
CA SER A 36 -17.70 36.08 -25.64
C SER A 36 -19.01 35.98 -24.86
N ASP A 37 -19.06 35.22 -23.76
CA ASP A 37 -19.39 35.72 -22.41
C ASP A 37 -19.44 34.57 -21.37
N ILE A 38 -19.34 34.91 -20.09
CA ILE A 38 -19.49 34.10 -18.85
C ILE A 38 -18.19 33.56 -18.22
N GLY A 39 -17.69 34.34 -17.25
CA GLY A 39 -17.33 33.87 -15.88
C GLY A 39 -16.04 33.06 -15.67
N PRO A 40 -15.14 33.43 -14.73
CA PRO A 40 -13.84 32.80 -14.59
C PRO A 40 -13.91 31.46 -13.84
N PRO A 41 -13.11 30.46 -14.25
CA PRO A 41 -12.54 29.53 -13.29
C PRO A 41 -11.02 29.36 -13.44
N ARG A 42 -10.34 29.62 -12.32
CA ARG A 42 -9.20 28.87 -11.78
C ARG A 42 -8.05 28.49 -12.72
N ASN A 43 -6.95 29.24 -12.53
CA ASN A 43 -5.55 28.94 -12.86
C ASN A 43 -5.03 27.60 -12.29
N ALA A 44 -5.44 26.47 -12.86
CA ALA A 44 -4.82 25.16 -12.58
C ALA A 44 -4.33 24.41 -13.83
N ASN A 45 -4.80 24.78 -15.03
CA ASN A 45 -4.43 24.10 -16.28
C ASN A 45 -3.21 24.68 -17.00
N GLN A 46 -2.77 25.89 -16.66
CA GLN A 46 -1.54 26.46 -17.23
C GLN A 46 -0.27 25.94 -16.54
N SER A 47 -0.35 25.50 -15.27
CA SER A 47 0.80 24.92 -14.59
C SER A 47 1.14 23.52 -15.10
N ALA A 48 0.13 22.70 -15.43
CA ALA A 48 0.32 21.34 -15.94
C ALA A 48 1.00 21.31 -17.32
N SER A 49 0.67 22.26 -18.21
CA SER A 49 1.28 22.36 -19.54
C SER A 49 2.73 22.84 -19.50
N VAL A 50 3.06 23.76 -18.58
CA VAL A 50 4.44 24.23 -18.38
C VAL A 50 5.32 23.11 -17.80
N THR A 51 4.81 22.30 -16.87
CA THR A 51 5.55 21.13 -16.34
C THR A 51 5.79 20.06 -17.40
N ALA A 52 4.80 19.75 -18.25
CA ALA A 52 4.96 18.79 -19.34
C ALA A 52 5.99 19.25 -20.38
N ILE A 53 5.97 20.54 -20.75
CA ILE A 53 6.98 21.13 -21.65
C ILE A 53 8.38 21.08 -21.03
N GLN A 54 8.50 21.32 -19.72
CA GLN A 54 9.78 21.28 -19.02
C GLN A 54 10.31 19.84 -18.89
N GLN A 55 9.45 18.86 -18.66
CA GLN A 55 9.79 17.43 -18.63
C GLN A 55 10.21 16.92 -20.02
N SER A 56 9.47 17.27 -21.08
CA SER A 56 9.84 16.95 -22.46
C SER A 56 11.23 17.50 -22.83
N LYS A 57 11.54 18.75 -22.42
CA LYS A 57 12.89 19.33 -22.58
C LYS A 57 13.98 18.60 -21.79
N ARG A 58 13.67 18.09 -20.59
CA ARG A 58 14.62 17.28 -19.79
C ARG A 58 14.87 15.92 -20.44
N LEU A 59 13.82 15.24 -20.88
CA LEU A 59 13.91 13.97 -21.59
C LEU A 59 14.74 14.10 -22.89
N ALA A 60 14.52 15.16 -23.67
CA ALA A 60 15.31 15.43 -24.87
C ALA A 60 16.81 15.62 -24.57
N LYS A 61 17.14 16.32 -23.48
CA LYS A 61 18.54 16.49 -23.05
C LYS A 61 19.17 15.17 -22.57
N LEU A 62 18.41 14.31 -21.88
CA LEU A 62 18.90 12.99 -21.46
C LEU A 62 19.14 12.07 -22.66
N LYS A 63 18.24 12.05 -23.64
CA LYS A 63 18.42 11.32 -24.91
C LYS A 63 19.68 11.80 -25.65
N GLN A 64 19.86 13.12 -25.78
CA GLN A 64 21.06 13.67 -26.43
C GLN A 64 22.36 13.27 -25.70
N LYS A 65 22.36 13.23 -24.36
CA LYS A 65 23.52 12.75 -23.58
C LYS A 65 23.78 11.26 -23.82
N LEU A 66 22.74 10.44 -23.86
CA LEU A 66 22.83 9.02 -24.16
C LEU A 66 23.39 8.77 -25.56
N ASP A 67 22.98 9.53 -26.57
CA ASP A 67 23.51 9.42 -27.94
C ASP A 67 24.99 9.77 -28.02
N ARG A 68 25.42 10.83 -27.33
CA ARG A 68 26.85 11.19 -27.24
C ARG A 68 27.65 10.08 -26.55
N GLN A 69 27.09 9.48 -25.51
CA GLN A 69 27.70 8.37 -24.78
C GLN A 69 27.82 7.12 -25.67
N ASN A 70 26.79 6.78 -26.44
CA ASN A 70 26.80 5.69 -27.40
C ASN A 70 27.90 5.88 -28.46
N ASN A 71 28.03 7.09 -29.01
CA ASN A 71 29.09 7.40 -29.98
C ASN A 71 30.49 7.27 -29.38
N PHE A 72 30.67 7.71 -28.13
CA PHE A 72 31.95 7.55 -27.42
C PHE A 72 32.30 6.06 -27.21
N MET A 73 31.31 5.25 -26.83
CA MET A 73 31.46 3.80 -26.67
C MET A 73 31.86 3.10 -27.98
N VAL A 74 31.21 3.46 -29.09
CA VAL A 74 31.53 2.92 -30.43
C VAL A 74 32.97 3.26 -30.83
N GLU A 75 33.39 4.50 -30.62
CA GLU A 75 34.76 4.93 -30.92
C GLU A 75 35.80 4.19 -30.05
N LEU A 76 35.48 3.97 -28.78
CA LEU A 76 36.36 3.27 -27.85
C LEU A 76 36.47 1.78 -28.18
N LYS A 77 35.36 1.12 -28.55
CA LYS A 77 35.35 -0.25 -29.06
C LYS A 77 36.17 -0.37 -30.34
N ARG A 78 36.06 0.59 -31.27
CA ARG A 78 36.88 0.62 -32.49
C ARG A 78 38.36 0.67 -32.17
N LYS A 79 38.78 1.57 -31.29
CA LYS A 79 40.18 1.68 -30.85
C LYS A 79 40.72 0.40 -30.19
N ILE A 80 39.89 -0.29 -29.41
CA ILE A 80 40.25 -1.58 -28.82
C ILE A 80 40.48 -2.62 -29.93
N ARG A 81 39.56 -2.74 -30.90
CA ARG A 81 39.71 -3.68 -32.04
C ARG A 81 40.95 -3.37 -32.88
N GLU A 82 41.22 -2.10 -33.18
CA GLU A 82 42.41 -1.67 -33.91
C GLU A 82 43.70 -2.06 -33.17
N LYS A 83 43.73 -1.87 -31.85
CA LYS A 83 44.88 -2.26 -31.00
C LYS A 83 45.02 -3.77 -30.85
N GLU A 84 43.91 -4.52 -30.78
CA GLU A 84 43.90 -5.99 -30.74
C GLU A 84 44.41 -6.60 -32.06
N ALA A 85 44.01 -6.03 -33.20
CA ALA A 85 44.43 -6.48 -34.53
C ALA A 85 45.94 -6.35 -34.77
N MET A 86 46.59 -5.37 -34.12
CA MET A 86 48.03 -5.12 -34.26
C MET A 86 48.92 -6.14 -33.51
N LYS A 87 48.33 -7.10 -32.78
CA LYS A 87 49.01 -8.11 -31.93
C LYS A 87 50.05 -7.47 -31.00
N PRO A 88 49.68 -7.04 -29.77
CA PRO A 88 50.57 -6.30 -28.89
C PRO A 88 51.90 -7.05 -28.65
N LYS A 89 53.00 -6.51 -29.17
CA LYS A 89 54.35 -7.11 -29.10
C LYS A 89 55.14 -6.63 -27.90
N ALA A 90 54.82 -5.45 -27.39
CA ALA A 90 55.46 -4.86 -26.22
C ALA A 90 54.48 -4.81 -25.04
N ASP A 91 55.01 -4.85 -23.81
CA ASP A 91 54.19 -4.76 -22.59
C ASP A 91 53.44 -3.42 -22.51
N CYS A 92 53.98 -2.34 -23.10
CA CYS A 92 53.28 -1.05 -23.21
C CYS A 92 51.97 -1.14 -24.03
N ASP A 93 51.92 -1.97 -25.07
CA ASP A 93 50.70 -2.16 -25.87
C ASP A 93 49.65 -2.94 -25.09
N ARG A 94 50.07 -3.88 -24.24
CA ARG A 94 49.19 -4.66 -23.35
C ARG A 94 48.59 -3.78 -22.26
N GLU A 95 49.39 -2.90 -21.67
CA GLU A 95 48.92 -1.91 -20.68
C GLU A 95 47.94 -0.90 -21.28
N GLU A 96 48.21 -0.40 -22.48
CA GLU A 96 47.30 0.51 -23.20
C GLU A 96 45.97 -0.18 -23.52
N LEU A 97 46.00 -1.43 -23.97
CA LEU A 97 44.79 -2.21 -24.26
C LEU A 97 43.99 -2.50 -22.97
N ALA A 98 44.67 -2.83 -21.88
CA ALA A 98 44.03 -2.97 -20.56
C ALA A 98 43.40 -1.66 -20.08
N PHE A 99 44.06 -0.52 -20.29
CA PHE A 99 43.52 0.81 -20.00
C PHE A 99 42.28 1.11 -20.83
N LEU A 100 42.29 0.84 -22.14
CA LEU A 100 41.14 1.04 -23.02
C LEU A 100 39.95 0.15 -22.62
N ARG A 101 40.18 -1.11 -22.25
CA ARG A 101 39.13 -2.02 -21.74
C ARG A 101 38.55 -1.54 -20.42
N ASN A 102 39.39 -1.08 -19.49
CA ASN A 102 38.92 -0.52 -18.22
C ASN A 102 38.12 0.78 -18.43
N ARG A 103 38.57 1.63 -19.36
CA ARG A 103 37.82 2.82 -19.79
C ARG A 103 36.47 2.43 -20.39
N LEU A 104 36.41 1.41 -21.25
CA LEU A 104 35.16 0.93 -21.85
C LEU A 104 34.17 0.46 -20.78
N LYS A 105 34.66 -0.24 -19.76
CA LYS A 105 33.84 -0.66 -18.63
C LYS A 105 33.23 0.52 -17.87
N LYS A 106 34.03 1.55 -17.56
CA LYS A 106 33.54 2.78 -16.88
C LYS A 106 32.49 3.54 -17.71
N GLU A 107 32.69 3.60 -19.02
CA GLU A 107 31.76 4.28 -19.93
C GLU A 107 30.46 3.48 -20.13
N ALA A 108 30.51 2.14 -20.06
CA ALA A 108 29.33 1.27 -20.04
C ALA A 108 28.51 1.48 -18.76
N GLU A 109 29.16 1.59 -17.61
CA GLU A 109 28.49 1.93 -16.34
C GLU A 109 27.80 3.30 -16.41
N LEU A 110 28.42 4.30 -17.05
CA LEU A 110 27.82 5.62 -17.26
C LEU A 110 26.62 5.55 -18.23
N GLN A 111 26.72 4.75 -19.30
CA GLN A 111 25.62 4.50 -20.24
C GLN A 111 24.42 3.84 -19.54
N HIS A 112 24.65 2.87 -18.67
CA HIS A 112 23.59 2.23 -17.86
C HIS A 112 22.89 3.20 -16.92
N LYS A 113 23.65 4.10 -16.25
CA LYS A 113 23.07 5.16 -15.41
C LYS A 113 22.20 6.12 -16.23
N LEU A 114 22.72 6.60 -17.36
CA LEU A 114 21.95 7.47 -18.28
C LEU A 114 20.69 6.78 -18.82
N LEU A 115 20.76 5.48 -19.11
CA LEU A 115 19.59 4.70 -19.53
C LEU A 115 18.54 4.63 -18.42
N ALA A 116 18.94 4.35 -17.19
CA ALA A 116 18.04 4.31 -16.04
C ALA A 116 17.34 5.68 -15.83
N ASP A 117 18.09 6.78 -15.96
CA ASP A 117 17.54 8.14 -15.91
C ASP A 117 16.51 8.37 -17.04
N VAL A 118 16.80 7.98 -18.28
CA VAL A 118 15.85 8.10 -19.40
C VAL A 118 14.59 7.26 -19.17
N ILE A 119 14.72 6.02 -18.69
CA ILE A 119 13.58 5.13 -18.42
C ILE A 119 12.72 5.69 -17.28
N SER A 120 13.35 6.18 -16.20
CA SER A 120 12.62 6.78 -15.09
C SER A 120 11.87 8.05 -15.49
N GLU A 121 12.45 8.90 -16.34
CA GLU A 121 11.79 10.09 -16.87
C GLU A 121 10.68 9.73 -17.87
N GLN A 122 10.84 8.67 -18.69
CA GLN A 122 9.78 8.17 -19.57
C GLN A 122 8.58 7.57 -18.82
N ARG A 123 8.79 6.96 -17.66
CA ARG A 123 7.71 6.37 -16.84
C ARG A 123 6.85 7.41 -16.11
N GLN A 124 7.33 8.65 -15.97
CA GLN A 124 6.62 9.71 -15.24
C GLN A 124 5.49 10.35 -16.06
N GLU A 125 5.48 10.18 -17.39
CA GLU A 125 4.33 10.53 -18.24
C GLU A 125 3.78 9.23 -18.85
N GLY A 126 2.47 9.14 -19.04
CA GLY A 126 1.82 8.07 -19.82
C GLY A 126 2.17 8.11 -21.32
N ASN A 127 3.39 8.48 -21.66
CA ASN A 127 3.92 8.53 -23.00
C ASN A 127 4.11 7.12 -23.54
N GLN A 128 3.82 6.93 -24.83
CA GLN A 128 4.11 5.69 -25.53
C GLN A 128 5.58 5.32 -25.34
N TRP A 129 5.81 4.10 -24.83
CA TRP A 129 7.14 3.52 -24.72
C TRP A 129 7.84 3.57 -26.07
N GLN A 130 8.91 4.36 -26.16
CA GLN A 130 9.76 4.43 -27.35
C GLN A 130 10.96 3.53 -27.12
N THR A 131 11.20 2.60 -28.03
CA THR A 131 12.39 1.73 -28.03
C THR A 131 13.64 2.60 -28.08
N ILE A 132 14.54 2.43 -27.11
CA ILE A 132 15.82 3.15 -27.07
C ILE A 132 16.89 2.24 -27.68
N PRO A 133 17.41 2.53 -28.88
CA PRO A 133 18.48 1.74 -29.47
C PRO A 133 19.79 2.00 -28.70
N LEU A 134 20.40 0.93 -28.18
CA LEU A 134 21.72 1.00 -27.54
C LEU A 134 22.76 0.41 -28.49
N CYS A 135 23.78 1.21 -28.81
CA CYS A 135 24.94 0.79 -29.61
C CYS A 135 24.60 -0.05 -30.85
N PRO A 136 24.10 0.55 -31.94
CA PRO A 136 23.99 -0.15 -33.22
C PRO A 136 25.39 -0.22 -33.83
N ASP A 137 26.24 -1.11 -33.32
CA ASP A 137 27.45 -1.47 -34.03
C ASP A 137 26.98 -2.31 -35.21
N ARG A 138 26.75 -1.69 -36.38
CA ARG A 138 26.22 -2.34 -37.59
C ARG A 138 27.09 -3.51 -38.07
N LEU A 139 28.27 -3.71 -37.49
CA LEU A 139 29.17 -4.83 -37.75
C LEU A 139 28.91 -6.04 -36.84
N ASP A 140 28.28 -5.88 -35.66
CA ASP A 140 27.87 -7.02 -34.81
C ASP A 140 26.64 -7.75 -35.40
N GLU A 141 25.82 -7.07 -36.23
CA GLU A 141 24.69 -7.68 -36.96
C GLU A 141 25.13 -8.63 -38.08
N TYR A 142 26.33 -8.45 -38.67
CA TYR A 142 26.84 -9.34 -39.72
C TYR A 142 27.66 -10.53 -39.19
N GLY A 143 28.00 -10.53 -37.90
CA GLY A 143 28.68 -11.66 -37.23
C GLY A 143 27.73 -12.68 -36.60
N ALA A 144 26.43 -12.37 -36.51
CA ALA A 144 25.43 -13.27 -35.98
C ALA A 144 25.03 -14.31 -37.03
N ASN A 145 25.65 -15.49 -36.92
CA ASN A 145 25.25 -16.68 -37.67
C ASN A 145 23.74 -16.93 -37.45
N PRO A 146 22.90 -17.16 -38.48
CA PRO A 146 21.44 -17.28 -38.34
C PRO A 146 20.97 -18.47 -37.47
N TRP A 147 21.89 -19.30 -37.02
CA TRP A 147 21.63 -20.54 -36.29
C TRP A 147 21.82 -20.43 -34.77
N THR A 148 22.12 -19.24 -34.23
CA THR A 148 22.31 -19.04 -32.77
C THR A 148 21.22 -18.15 -32.14
N ILE A 149 19.96 -18.34 -32.53
CA ILE A 149 18.82 -17.81 -31.77
C ILE A 149 18.56 -18.79 -30.62
N GLY A 150 19.11 -18.51 -29.44
CA GLY A 150 18.84 -19.31 -28.24
C GLY A 150 19.82 -19.16 -27.07
N SER A 151 20.92 -18.42 -27.20
CA SER A 151 21.83 -18.18 -26.07
C SER A 151 21.48 -16.87 -25.36
N VAL A 152 20.64 -16.98 -24.34
CA VAL A 152 20.55 -15.99 -23.26
C VAL A 152 21.95 -15.84 -22.64
N PRO A 153 22.47 -14.62 -22.42
CA PRO A 153 23.74 -14.44 -21.73
C PRO A 153 23.56 -14.80 -20.26
N VAL A 154 23.80 -16.06 -19.92
CA VAL A 154 23.88 -16.52 -18.53
C VAL A 154 25.19 -15.98 -17.97
N GLY A 155 25.07 -15.10 -16.98
CA GLY A 155 26.20 -14.52 -16.28
C GLY A 155 27.20 -15.59 -15.83
N GLU A 156 28.47 -15.28 -16.05
CA GLU A 156 29.64 -16.00 -15.58
C GLU A 156 29.54 -16.23 -14.06
N ASN A 157 28.94 -17.34 -13.64
CA ASN A 157 29.09 -17.95 -12.32
C ASN A 157 28.32 -19.28 -12.28
N LYS A 158 28.77 -20.24 -13.08
CA LYS A 158 28.57 -21.68 -12.83
C LYS A 158 29.56 -22.44 -13.71
N ARG A 159 30.66 -22.87 -13.09
CA ARG A 159 31.54 -23.90 -13.65
C ARG A 159 30.68 -25.14 -13.90
N PHE A 160 30.35 -25.40 -15.16
CA PHE A 160 29.96 -26.73 -15.58
C PHE A 160 31.25 -27.55 -15.77
N SER A 161 31.34 -28.60 -14.97
CA SER A 161 32.38 -29.61 -15.01
C SER A 161 32.35 -30.30 -16.38
N ILE A 162 33.44 -30.18 -17.11
CA ILE A 162 33.77 -31.09 -18.22
C ILE A 162 34.39 -32.31 -17.55
N ASP A 163 33.75 -33.47 -17.69
CA ASP A 163 34.41 -34.75 -17.98
C ASP A 163 33.36 -35.88 -17.93
N SER A 164 32.87 -36.23 -19.12
CA SER A 164 32.20 -37.51 -19.35
C SER A 164 32.49 -37.93 -20.79
N THR A 165 33.72 -38.39 -21.01
CA THR A 165 34.12 -39.18 -22.16
C THR A 165 35.03 -40.29 -21.67
N LEU A 166 34.43 -41.37 -21.14
CA LEU A 166 35.06 -42.69 -21.16
C LEU A 166 34.32 -43.52 -22.20
N SER A 167 34.79 -43.37 -23.45
CA SER A 167 34.63 -44.41 -24.46
C SER A 167 35.57 -45.55 -24.13
N ALA A 168 35.03 -46.74 -24.32
CA ALA A 168 35.70 -48.01 -24.20
C ALA A 168 36.83 -48.19 -25.23
N LEU A 169 37.73 -49.11 -24.85
CA LEU A 169 38.63 -49.91 -25.67
C LEU A 169 40.10 -49.45 -25.82
N SER A 170 40.97 -50.36 -25.37
CA SER A 170 42.16 -50.89 -26.06
C SER A 170 43.54 -50.57 -25.47
N SER A 171 44.10 -51.59 -24.81
CA SER A 171 45.41 -52.27 -25.00
C SER A 171 46.05 -52.55 -23.63
N ASP A 172 46.13 -53.80 -23.17
CA ASP A 172 47.10 -54.84 -23.55
C ASP A 172 48.55 -54.33 -23.58
N GLU A 173 49.29 -54.55 -22.48
CA GLU A 173 50.53 -55.35 -22.44
C GLU A 173 51.12 -55.47 -21.01
N GLN A 174 51.22 -56.73 -20.56
CA GLN A 174 52.29 -57.40 -19.79
C GLN A 174 53.12 -56.63 -18.73
N VAL A 175 53.15 -57.17 -17.49
CA VAL A 175 54.26 -57.94 -16.88
C VAL A 175 54.11 -57.95 -15.34
N GLY A 176 54.18 -59.15 -14.73
CA GLY A 176 54.95 -59.34 -13.49
C GLY A 176 54.19 -59.59 -12.19
N ASN A 177 54.21 -60.86 -11.77
CA ASN A 177 53.98 -61.38 -10.42
C ASN A 177 54.34 -60.44 -9.24
N ALA A 178 53.43 -60.34 -8.27
CA ALA A 178 53.74 -60.55 -6.85
C ALA A 178 52.44 -60.70 -6.04
N GLU A 179 52.31 -61.80 -5.31
CA GLU A 179 51.36 -61.96 -4.21
C GLU A 179 51.56 -60.84 -3.18
N GLY A 180 50.47 -60.21 -2.75
CA GLY A 180 50.50 -59.21 -1.68
C GLY A 180 49.12 -58.62 -1.41
N ASP A 181 48.46 -59.15 -0.38
CA ASP A 181 47.32 -58.63 0.37
C ASP A 181 46.53 -57.44 -0.23
N CYS A 182 45.30 -57.74 -0.63
CA CYS A 182 44.29 -56.79 -1.09
C CYS A 182 43.96 -55.75 0.02
N PRO A 183 44.37 -54.46 -0.11
CA PRO A 183 44.06 -53.41 0.87
C PRO A 183 42.79 -52.63 0.53
N ASP A 184 42.04 -53.05 -0.50
CA ASP A 184 41.09 -52.15 -1.17
C ASP A 184 39.73 -52.03 -0.43
N ALA A 185 39.24 -53.11 0.19
CA ALA A 185 37.93 -53.10 0.84
C ALA A 185 37.86 -52.14 2.05
N LYS A 186 38.93 -52.03 2.85
CA LYS A 186 38.98 -51.13 4.01
C LYS A 186 39.12 -49.66 3.62
N MET A 187 39.74 -49.38 2.47
CA MET A 187 39.90 -48.02 1.97
C MET A 187 38.58 -47.51 1.41
N VAL A 188 37.87 -48.36 0.66
CA VAL A 188 36.51 -48.09 0.18
C VAL A 188 35.54 -47.84 1.34
N GLU A 189 35.55 -48.66 2.39
CA GLU A 189 34.67 -48.47 3.56
C GLU A 189 34.99 -47.16 4.33
N ARG A 190 36.26 -46.72 4.34
CA ARG A 190 36.64 -45.42 4.92
C ARG A 190 36.14 -44.26 4.07
N PHE A 191 36.27 -44.32 2.75
CA PHE A 191 35.78 -43.29 1.85
C PHE A 191 34.25 -43.17 1.91
N GLU A 192 33.54 -44.28 2.02
CA GLU A 192 32.08 -44.29 2.16
C GLU A 192 31.62 -43.65 3.49
N LYS A 193 32.28 -43.98 4.60
CA LYS A 193 32.03 -43.32 5.90
C LYS A 193 32.38 -41.84 5.87
N GLU A 194 33.44 -41.44 5.17
CA GLU A 194 33.83 -40.05 5.04
C GLU A 194 32.84 -39.26 4.16
N LEU A 195 32.31 -39.87 3.10
CA LEU A 195 31.23 -39.28 2.29
C LEU A 195 29.97 -39.06 3.12
N MET A 196 29.52 -40.08 3.86
CA MET A 196 28.33 -39.94 4.72
C MET A 196 28.51 -38.87 5.81
N ASN A 197 29.72 -38.75 6.37
CA ASN A 197 30.02 -37.67 7.31
C ASN A 197 29.99 -36.30 6.62
N ARG A 198 30.48 -36.17 5.39
CA ARG A 198 30.40 -34.93 4.61
C ARG A 198 28.95 -34.57 4.28
N ASP A 199 28.13 -35.53 3.87
CA ASP A 199 26.70 -35.31 3.59
C ASP A 199 25.95 -34.85 4.83
N ARG A 200 26.25 -35.46 6.00
CA ARG A 200 25.66 -35.04 7.27
C ARG A 200 26.09 -33.63 7.69
N VAL A 201 27.34 -33.26 7.44
CA VAL A 201 27.82 -31.88 7.68
C VAL A 201 27.13 -30.90 6.74
N ILE A 202 26.95 -31.26 5.46
CA ILE A 202 26.23 -30.44 4.48
C ILE A 202 24.78 -30.22 4.92
N GLU A 203 24.09 -31.26 5.37
CA GLU A 203 22.71 -31.18 5.87
C GLU A 203 22.60 -30.25 7.10
N ILE A 204 23.53 -30.34 8.04
CA ILE A 204 23.60 -29.44 9.21
C ILE A 204 23.82 -27.98 8.78
N LEU A 205 24.70 -27.75 7.80
CA LEU A 205 24.97 -26.42 7.28
C LEU A 205 23.78 -25.84 6.51
N GLN A 206 23.06 -26.66 5.73
CA GLN A 206 21.83 -26.27 5.04
C GLN A 206 20.73 -25.90 6.06
N SER A 207 20.52 -26.71 7.10
CA SER A 207 19.55 -26.40 8.17
C SER A 207 19.89 -25.10 8.92
N ARG A 208 21.17 -24.78 9.09
CA ARG A 208 21.60 -23.51 9.68
C ARG A 208 21.38 -22.32 8.75
N LEU A 209 21.64 -22.50 7.45
CA LEU A 209 21.42 -21.47 6.44
C LEU A 209 19.94 -21.11 6.30
N ASP A 210 19.05 -22.10 6.37
CA ASP A 210 17.60 -21.88 6.31
C ASP A 210 17.09 -21.12 7.54
N ARG A 211 17.57 -21.47 8.73
CA ARG A 211 17.25 -20.73 9.97
C ARG A 211 17.73 -19.28 9.91
N LEU A 212 18.98 -19.07 9.49
CA LEU A 212 19.54 -17.72 9.36
C LEU A 212 18.76 -16.90 8.32
N SER A 213 18.34 -17.52 7.22
CA SER A 213 17.51 -16.87 6.20
C SER A 213 16.15 -16.48 6.75
N ALA A 214 15.49 -17.34 7.54
CA ALA A 214 14.22 -17.03 8.19
C ALA A 214 14.35 -15.86 9.18
N ASP A 215 15.43 -15.82 9.97
CA ASP A 215 15.72 -14.73 10.90
C ASP A 215 15.95 -13.40 10.17
N VAL A 216 16.71 -13.40 9.07
CA VAL A 216 16.91 -12.20 8.23
C VAL A 216 15.60 -11.70 7.63
N HIS A 217 14.72 -12.59 7.17
CA HIS A 217 13.40 -12.21 6.66
C HIS A 217 12.49 -11.67 7.77
N LYS A 218 12.61 -12.19 8.99
CA LYS A 218 11.89 -11.66 10.15
C LYS A 218 12.37 -10.25 10.49
N VAL A 219 13.69 -10.04 10.59
CA VAL A 219 14.28 -8.71 10.86
C VAL A 219 13.93 -7.71 9.76
N ARG A 220 13.89 -8.12 8.49
CA ARG A 220 13.43 -7.25 7.39
C ARG A 220 11.96 -6.83 7.56
N ARG A 221 11.06 -7.78 7.86
CA ARG A 221 9.65 -7.46 8.14
C ARG A 221 9.49 -6.54 9.35
N ASP A 222 10.27 -6.77 10.40
CA ASP A 222 10.25 -5.95 11.61
C ASP A 222 10.81 -4.54 11.33
N ASN A 223 11.84 -4.40 10.48
CA ASN A 223 12.35 -3.09 10.06
C ASN A 223 11.40 -2.36 9.10
N ASP A 224 10.77 -3.05 8.15
CA ASP A 224 9.82 -2.45 7.22
C ASP A 224 8.59 -1.93 7.99
N THR A 225 8.11 -2.67 9.00
CA THR A 225 7.01 -2.20 9.89
C THR A 225 7.40 -1.00 10.75
N ILE A 226 8.68 -0.83 11.10
CA ILE A 226 9.19 0.35 11.83
C ILE A 226 9.37 1.55 10.89
N LEU A 227 9.84 1.34 9.66
CA LEU A 227 10.17 2.38 8.68
C LEU A 227 8.97 2.89 7.89
N ASP A 228 7.86 2.15 7.83
CA ASP A 228 6.61 2.60 7.20
C ASP A 228 5.83 3.62 8.06
N ARG A 229 6.37 4.03 9.21
CA ARG A 229 5.93 5.22 9.95
C ARG A 229 6.39 6.51 9.26
N ARG A 230 5.83 6.83 8.09
CA ARG A 230 5.75 8.22 7.64
C ARG A 230 4.48 8.89 8.19
N PRO A 231 4.57 10.10 8.78
CA PRO A 231 3.40 10.79 9.30
C PRO A 231 2.57 11.32 8.12
N LYS A 232 1.42 10.69 7.88
CA LYS A 232 0.34 11.21 7.02
C LYS A 232 -0.90 11.48 7.89
N PRO A 233 -1.72 12.49 7.54
CA PRO A 233 -2.73 13.04 8.43
C PRO A 233 -3.80 11.99 8.74
N VAL A 234 -4.17 11.94 10.02
CA VAL A 234 -5.05 10.98 10.66
C VAL A 234 -6.43 11.00 10.00
N ALA A 235 -6.75 9.95 9.25
CA ALA A 235 -8.12 9.47 9.10
C ALA A 235 -8.39 8.44 10.21
N PRO A 236 -9.64 8.28 10.69
CA PRO A 236 -9.95 7.43 11.82
C PRO A 236 -9.70 5.96 11.44
N ILE A 237 -8.69 5.36 12.04
CA ILE A 237 -8.43 3.93 11.95
C ILE A 237 -9.48 3.25 12.81
N THR A 238 -10.50 2.68 12.18
CA THR A 238 -11.30 1.61 12.80
C THR A 238 -10.35 0.43 13.01
N PRO A 239 -10.02 0.05 14.26
CA PRO A 239 -9.13 -1.07 14.48
C PRO A 239 -9.86 -2.32 14.00
N ARG A 240 -9.32 -2.98 12.97
CA ARG A 240 -9.74 -4.35 12.64
C ARG A 240 -9.17 -5.26 13.72
N PHE A 241 -9.87 -5.34 14.86
CA PHE A 241 -9.72 -6.46 15.77
C PHE A 241 -10.02 -7.72 14.96
N CYS A 242 -9.15 -8.73 15.02
CA CYS A 242 -9.51 -10.01 14.44
C CYS A 242 -10.72 -10.52 15.22
N GLU A 243 -11.69 -11.08 14.52
CA GLU A 243 -12.95 -11.57 15.11
C GLU A 243 -12.69 -12.54 16.28
N THR A 244 -11.59 -13.29 16.20
CA THR A 244 -11.09 -14.16 17.25
C THR A 244 -10.68 -13.41 18.54
N ASP A 245 -10.01 -12.27 18.44
CA ASP A 245 -9.60 -11.46 19.60
C ASP A 245 -10.81 -10.80 20.27
N MET A 246 -11.78 -10.34 19.48
CA MET A 246 -13.04 -9.79 20.01
C MET A 246 -13.86 -10.87 20.74
N MET A 247 -13.93 -12.08 20.18
CA MET A 247 -14.59 -13.23 20.82
C MET A 247 -13.91 -13.61 22.15
N GLN A 248 -12.58 -13.71 22.18
CA GLN A 248 -11.83 -14.00 23.41
C GLN A 248 -12.04 -12.93 24.49
N ARG A 249 -12.11 -11.65 24.08
CA ARG A 249 -12.33 -10.55 25.00
C ARG A 249 -13.76 -10.52 25.54
N LEU A 250 -14.75 -10.86 24.71
CA LEU A 250 -16.14 -11.02 25.14
C LEU A 250 -16.31 -12.21 26.08
N GLU A 251 -15.63 -13.32 25.83
CA GLU A 251 -15.59 -14.46 26.76
C GLU A 251 -14.97 -14.06 28.10
N PHE A 252 -13.86 -13.34 28.09
CA PHE A 252 -13.24 -12.82 29.31
C PHE A 252 -14.19 -11.92 30.13
N TYR A 253 -14.91 -10.99 29.48
CA TYR A 253 -15.89 -10.15 30.17
C TYR A 253 -17.08 -10.95 30.68
N ARG A 254 -17.54 -11.96 29.94
CA ARG A 254 -18.59 -12.85 30.38
C ARG A 254 -18.18 -13.61 31.64
N THR A 255 -17.02 -14.25 31.65
CA THR A 255 -16.52 -15.02 32.81
C THR A 255 -16.31 -14.13 34.03
N ASN A 256 -15.79 -12.91 33.85
CA ASN A 256 -15.65 -11.97 34.97
C ASN A 256 -16.99 -11.50 35.52
N THR A 257 -17.99 -11.30 34.66
CA THR A 257 -19.33 -10.88 35.09
C THR A 257 -20.04 -12.02 35.85
N GLU A 258 -19.89 -13.26 35.38
CA GLU A 258 -20.38 -14.46 36.07
C GLU A 258 -19.71 -14.63 37.45
N THR A 259 -18.39 -14.43 37.52
CA THR A 259 -17.64 -14.50 38.79
C THR A 259 -18.06 -13.40 39.75
N LEU A 260 -18.27 -12.18 39.27
CA LEU A 260 -18.75 -11.07 40.09
C LEU A 260 -20.18 -11.33 40.60
N GLY A 261 -21.04 -11.91 39.77
CA GLY A 261 -22.39 -12.33 40.16
C GLY A 261 -22.35 -13.34 41.30
N HIS A 262 -21.48 -14.36 41.21
CA HIS A 262 -21.32 -15.36 42.26
C HIS A 262 -20.85 -14.75 43.59
N ASN A 263 -19.88 -13.83 43.53
CA ASN A 263 -19.40 -13.12 44.72
C ASN A 263 -20.50 -12.25 45.38
N LEU A 264 -21.36 -11.62 44.57
CA LEU A 264 -22.48 -10.83 45.09
C LEU A 264 -23.54 -11.72 45.76
N GLU A 265 -23.85 -12.88 45.17
CA GLU A 265 -24.74 -13.87 45.80
C GLU A 265 -24.15 -14.40 47.11
N GLU A 266 -22.85 -14.63 47.16
CA GLU A 266 -22.16 -15.08 48.38
C GLU A 266 -22.21 -13.99 49.47
N MET A 267 -22.00 -12.73 49.09
CA MET A 267 -22.14 -11.59 50.00
C MET A 267 -23.59 -11.40 50.47
N GLU A 268 -24.58 -11.61 49.60
CA GLU A 268 -26.00 -11.57 49.99
C GLU A 268 -26.34 -12.68 50.99
N LYS A 269 -25.85 -13.92 50.75
CA LYS A 269 -25.98 -15.02 51.71
C LYS A 269 -25.34 -14.68 53.06
N ALA A 270 -24.13 -14.10 53.04
CA ALA A 270 -23.44 -13.65 54.26
C ALA A 270 -24.23 -12.56 55.00
N LEU A 271 -24.78 -11.57 54.29
CA LEU A 271 -25.65 -10.55 54.88
C LEU A 271 -26.93 -11.16 55.47
N HIS A 272 -27.49 -12.18 54.82
CA HIS A 272 -28.67 -12.87 55.33
C HIS A 272 -28.36 -13.69 56.59
N THR A 273 -27.20 -14.33 56.66
CA THR A 273 -26.70 -14.97 57.89
C THR A 273 -26.53 -13.95 59.01
N ILE A 274 -25.94 -12.79 58.71
CA ILE A 274 -25.80 -11.69 59.69
C ILE A 274 -27.17 -11.18 60.14
N GLN A 275 -28.14 -11.03 59.24
CA GLN A 275 -29.52 -10.63 59.59
C GLN A 275 -30.22 -11.67 60.49
N LEU A 276 -30.01 -12.96 60.25
CA LEU A 276 -30.50 -14.05 61.10
C LEU A 276 -29.85 -14.04 62.49
N GLU A 277 -28.54 -13.75 62.57
CA GLU A 277 -27.80 -13.63 63.83
C GLU A 277 -28.18 -12.39 64.64
N LEU A 278 -28.55 -11.29 63.98
CA LEU A 278 -28.93 -10.03 64.64
C LEU A 278 -30.39 -9.99 65.13
N GLY A 279 -31.22 -10.96 64.76
CA GLY A 279 -32.63 -11.03 65.17
C GLY A 279 -33.51 -9.94 64.55
N PRO A 280 -34.85 -10.10 64.55
CA PRO A 280 -35.76 -9.11 63.98
C PRO A 280 -35.69 -7.82 64.78
N ILE A 281 -35.20 -6.74 64.16
CA ILE A 281 -35.28 -5.40 64.70
C ILE A 281 -36.73 -4.93 64.45
N ASP A 282 -37.56 -5.01 65.48
CA ASP A 282 -38.91 -4.44 65.47
C ASP A 282 -38.82 -2.93 65.20
N GLU A 283 -39.35 -2.51 64.05
CA GLU A 283 -39.42 -1.11 63.64
C GLU A 283 -40.43 -0.36 64.50
N ALA A 284 -39.93 0.53 65.36
CA ALA A 284 -40.74 1.51 66.06
C ALA A 284 -41.29 2.57 65.08
N GLU A 285 -42.60 2.78 65.20
CA GLU A 285 -43.49 3.61 64.39
C GLU A 285 -43.04 5.07 64.16
N CYS A 286 -43.24 5.56 62.94
CA CYS A 286 -43.42 7.00 62.67
C CYS A 286 -44.48 7.20 61.56
N PRO A 287 -45.61 7.89 61.82
CA PRO A 287 -46.73 7.95 60.89
C PRO A 287 -46.82 9.29 60.15
N VAL A 288 -46.86 9.28 58.82
CA VAL A 288 -47.56 10.33 58.04
C VAL A 288 -48.22 9.70 56.82
N LYS A 289 -49.56 9.66 56.86
CA LYS A 289 -50.45 9.32 55.74
C LYS A 289 -50.67 10.54 54.84
N GLY A 290 -50.78 10.31 53.53
CA GLY A 290 -51.35 11.26 52.56
C GLY A 290 -51.30 10.73 51.12
N PRO A 291 -52.45 10.39 50.47
CA PRO A 291 -52.49 9.73 49.16
C PRO A 291 -52.82 10.70 48.01
N CYS A 292 -52.27 10.49 46.80
CA CYS A 292 -52.93 10.95 45.55
C CYS A 292 -52.39 10.27 44.27
N THR A 293 -53.24 9.39 43.74
CA THR A 293 -53.60 9.11 42.33
C THR A 293 -52.65 9.39 41.15
N LYS A 294 -52.50 8.31 40.36
CA LYS A 294 -52.03 8.19 38.98
C LYS A 294 -52.73 9.14 37.99
N THR A 295 -52.00 9.63 36.98
CA THR A 295 -52.40 9.58 35.55
C THR A 295 -51.30 10.17 34.63
N SER A 296 -50.83 9.34 33.70
CA SER A 296 -50.24 9.74 32.39
C SER A 296 -51.34 9.55 31.33
N PRO A 297 -51.37 10.30 30.20
CA PRO A 297 -50.60 9.96 28.98
C PRO A 297 -50.06 11.21 28.20
N SER A 298 -48.90 11.16 27.53
CA SER A 298 -48.65 11.02 26.06
C SER A 298 -49.55 11.92 25.16
N VAL A 299 -49.13 12.69 24.13
CA VAL A 299 -48.20 12.49 22.98
C VAL A 299 -47.88 13.87 22.30
N CYS A 300 -46.71 14.01 21.63
CA CYS A 300 -46.23 14.87 20.50
C CYS A 300 -46.83 16.29 20.22
N GLU A 301 -46.13 17.29 19.65
CA GLU A 301 -45.09 17.26 18.59
C GLU A 301 -44.31 18.61 18.47
N LYS A 302 -43.08 18.48 17.96
CA LYS A 302 -42.15 19.44 17.31
C LYS A 302 -42.59 20.90 17.06
N SER A 303 -41.71 21.84 17.41
CA SER A 303 -40.84 22.60 16.46
C SER A 303 -40.18 23.79 17.16
N SER A 304 -38.87 23.98 16.98
CA SER A 304 -38.17 25.22 17.37
C SER A 304 -37.19 25.60 16.28
N ALA A 305 -37.39 26.80 15.73
CA ALA A 305 -36.49 27.49 14.83
C ALA A 305 -36.12 28.86 15.44
N ARG A 306 -34.81 29.03 15.66
CA ARG A 306 -33.96 30.23 15.56
C ARG A 306 -34.65 31.62 15.61
N LYS A 307 -34.35 32.43 16.64
CA LYS A 307 -33.23 33.41 16.77
C LYS A 307 -33.53 34.77 16.15
N SER A 308 -33.54 35.81 17.00
CA SER A 308 -32.62 36.98 16.98
C SER A 308 -33.34 38.23 17.45
N ILE A 309 -32.86 38.86 18.51
CA ILE A 309 -32.86 40.32 18.69
C ILE A 309 -31.71 40.64 19.65
N SER A 310 -30.71 41.34 19.11
CA SER A 310 -29.65 42.06 19.80
C SER A 310 -30.23 43.15 20.68
N TYR A 311 -29.57 43.54 21.78
CA TYR A 311 -29.31 44.98 22.04
C TYR A 311 -28.17 45.18 23.04
N SER A 312 -27.43 46.23 22.73
CA SER A 312 -26.29 46.85 23.38
C SER A 312 -26.67 47.68 24.62
N ARG A 313 -25.67 47.87 25.48
CA ARG A 313 -25.48 48.91 26.53
C ARG A 313 -26.06 50.29 26.18
N PRO A 314 -26.50 51.13 27.16
CA PRO A 314 -25.61 51.99 27.98
C PRO A 314 -26.07 52.16 29.46
N SER A 315 -25.21 52.45 30.45
CA SER A 315 -24.80 53.74 31.07
C SER A 315 -25.91 54.66 31.64
N VAL A 316 -25.59 55.30 32.79
CA VAL A 316 -26.27 56.39 33.54
C VAL A 316 -27.38 55.91 34.51
N ALA A 317 -27.15 55.88 35.83
CA ALA A 317 -27.10 56.95 36.85
C ALA A 317 -28.49 57.46 37.33
N GLU A 318 -28.53 57.64 38.65
CA GLU A 318 -29.48 58.43 39.45
C GLU A 318 -30.92 57.92 39.70
N GLY A 319 -31.14 57.58 40.98
CA GLY A 319 -32.26 58.12 41.75
C GLY A 319 -33.49 57.23 41.89
N ARG A 320 -33.57 56.45 42.98
CA ARG A 320 -34.61 56.66 44.01
C ARG A 320 -34.48 55.73 45.21
N ALA A 321 -34.69 56.38 46.35
CA ALA A 321 -34.92 55.91 47.70
C ALA A 321 -35.69 54.58 47.84
N THR A 322 -35.20 53.75 48.75
CA THR A 322 -36.04 53.07 49.73
C THR A 322 -35.24 52.80 51.00
N ALA A 323 -35.75 53.37 52.08
CA ALA A 323 -35.23 53.32 53.43
C ALA A 323 -35.26 51.90 53.99
N PHE A 324 -34.18 51.48 54.64
CA PHE A 324 -34.27 50.54 55.75
C PHE A 324 -33.18 50.84 56.78
N CYS A 325 -33.63 50.95 58.03
CA CYS A 325 -32.97 51.55 59.16
C CYS A 325 -31.71 50.79 59.62
N ASP A 326 -30.61 51.52 59.65
CA ASP A 326 -29.36 51.13 60.28
C ASP A 326 -29.35 51.73 61.71
N ILE A 327 -29.53 50.89 62.74
CA ILE A 327 -29.40 51.30 64.15
C ILE A 327 -28.12 50.67 64.69
N SER A 328 -27.02 51.37 64.42
CA SER A 328 -25.72 51.14 65.04
C SER A 328 -25.37 52.31 65.95
N GLY A 329 -25.34 52.03 67.25
CA GLY A 329 -24.46 52.60 68.28
C GLY A 329 -24.16 54.10 68.28
N ARG A 330 -24.79 54.83 69.20
CA ARG A 330 -24.14 55.97 69.88
C ARG A 330 -24.39 55.90 71.38
N SER A 331 -23.32 55.55 72.09
CA SER A 331 -23.11 55.78 73.51
C SER A 331 -22.92 57.28 73.73
N THR A 332 -23.79 57.92 74.51
CA THR A 332 -23.54 59.24 75.12
C THR A 332 -24.43 59.44 76.34
N MET A 333 -23.75 59.69 77.46
CA MET A 333 -24.16 60.51 78.61
C MET A 333 -25.45 60.15 79.36
N ARG A 334 -25.21 59.39 80.44
CA ARG A 334 -25.68 59.64 81.80
C ARG A 334 -26.23 61.07 82.00
N GLU A 335 -27.56 61.20 82.06
CA GLU A 335 -28.23 62.40 82.57
C GLU A 335 -29.14 61.98 83.73
N SER A 336 -28.89 62.64 84.86
CA SER A 336 -29.57 62.49 86.14
C SER A 336 -31.05 62.82 86.03
N ALA A 337 -31.91 61.81 86.11
CA ALA A 337 -33.33 62.02 86.41
C ALA A 337 -33.45 62.57 87.85
N PRO A 338 -34.26 63.61 88.09
CA PRO A 338 -34.47 64.14 89.43
C PRO A 338 -35.25 63.13 90.28
N PRO A 339 -35.08 63.13 91.61
CA PRO A 339 -35.84 62.23 92.46
C PRO A 339 -37.32 62.57 92.34
N LEU A 340 -38.13 61.58 91.95
CA LEU A 340 -39.58 61.66 92.00
C LEU A 340 -40.00 61.84 93.47
N ILE A 341 -40.18 63.09 93.89
CA ILE A 341 -40.82 63.43 95.17
C ILE A 341 -42.30 63.11 95.02
N CYS A 342 -42.78 62.13 95.79
CA CYS A 342 -44.18 61.73 95.81
C CYS A 342 -44.98 62.79 96.59
N PRO A 343 -45.92 63.54 95.96
CA PRO A 343 -46.66 64.62 96.62
C PRO A 343 -47.61 64.15 97.73
N LYS A 344 -47.73 62.84 97.97
CA LYS A 344 -48.54 62.27 99.05
C LYS A 344 -47.85 62.35 100.42
N ASP A 345 -46.52 62.43 100.49
CA ASP A 345 -45.79 62.40 101.77
C ASP A 345 -45.99 63.67 102.62
N GLU A 346 -46.15 64.84 102.00
CA GLU A 346 -46.39 66.07 102.77
C GLU A 346 -47.73 66.05 103.51
N GLN A 347 -48.74 65.39 102.95
CA GLN A 347 -50.09 65.38 103.50
C GLN A 347 -50.21 64.39 104.66
N THR A 348 -49.59 63.22 104.55
CA THR A 348 -49.43 62.26 105.66
C THR A 348 -48.51 62.80 106.75
N GLN A 349 -47.43 63.52 106.39
CA GLN A 349 -46.54 64.14 107.37
C GLN A 349 -47.24 65.27 108.14
N LYS A 350 -48.10 66.07 107.50
CA LYS A 350 -48.98 67.05 108.17
C LYS A 350 -49.99 66.38 109.11
N GLN A 351 -50.60 65.27 108.70
CA GLN A 351 -51.53 64.50 109.53
C GLN A 351 -50.83 63.90 110.76
N TYR A 352 -49.64 63.33 110.59
CA TYR A 352 -48.82 62.83 111.70
C TYR A 352 -48.44 63.94 112.68
N THR A 353 -48.04 65.11 112.18
CA THR A 353 -47.68 66.27 113.00
C THR A 353 -48.88 66.80 113.79
N MET A 354 -50.06 66.85 113.17
CA MET A 354 -51.31 67.25 113.81
C MET A 354 -51.74 66.26 114.90
N LEU A 355 -51.62 64.95 114.65
CA LEU A 355 -51.92 63.92 115.65
C LEU A 355 -50.96 63.98 116.85
N LEU A 356 -49.67 64.27 116.60
CA LEU A 356 -48.67 64.47 117.64
C LEU A 356 -48.95 65.71 118.50
N GLN A 357 -49.48 66.78 117.88
CA GLN A 357 -49.95 67.99 118.57
C GLN A 357 -51.20 67.72 119.42
N GLU A 358 -52.16 66.93 118.92
CA GLU A 358 -53.31 66.52 119.73
C GLU A 358 -52.93 65.62 120.90
N TYR A 359 -52.04 64.65 120.67
CA TYR A 359 -51.51 63.79 121.73
C TYR A 359 -50.82 64.58 122.84
N THR A 360 -49.97 65.54 122.47
CA THR A 360 -49.29 66.42 123.44
C THR A 360 -50.27 67.32 124.18
N LYS A 361 -51.27 67.87 123.48
CA LYS A 361 -52.35 68.66 124.09
C LYS A 361 -53.15 67.84 125.10
N LYS A 362 -53.59 66.63 124.74
CA LYS A 362 -54.31 65.71 125.64
C LYS A 362 -53.47 65.31 126.85
N THR A 363 -52.18 65.10 126.66
CA THR A 363 -51.23 64.85 127.74
C THR A 363 -51.14 66.04 128.72
N THR A 364 -51.14 67.28 128.21
CA THR A 364 -51.16 68.47 129.06
C THR A 364 -52.49 68.68 129.77
N GLU A 365 -53.63 68.42 129.11
CA GLU A 365 -54.96 68.46 129.72
C GLU A 365 -55.09 67.42 130.85
N CYS A 366 -54.60 66.20 130.64
CA CYS A 366 -54.61 65.14 131.65
C CYS A 366 -53.72 65.52 132.85
N ARG A 367 -52.55 66.14 132.61
CA ARG A 367 -51.67 66.65 133.69
C ARG A 367 -52.34 67.76 134.49
N GLN A 368 -53.06 68.67 133.84
CA GLN A 368 -53.82 69.75 134.49
C GLN A 368 -55.01 69.23 135.31
N LEU A 369 -55.70 68.20 134.82
CA LEU A 369 -56.78 67.53 135.57
C LEU A 369 -56.24 66.78 136.80
N CYS A 370 -55.10 66.10 136.67
CA CYS A 370 -54.40 65.48 137.80
C CYS A 370 -53.95 66.52 138.85
N GLU A 371 -53.46 67.69 138.43
CA GLU A 371 -53.14 68.80 139.34
C GLU A 371 -54.38 69.39 140.02
N ARG A 372 -55.52 69.48 139.33
CA ARG A 372 -56.80 69.90 139.93
C ARG A 372 -57.30 68.89 140.95
N LEU A 373 -57.23 67.60 140.65
CA LEU A 373 -57.55 66.51 141.58
C LEU A 373 -56.65 66.53 142.82
N ALA A 374 -55.36 66.86 142.67
CA ALA A 374 -54.44 67.02 143.79
C ALA A 374 -54.74 68.26 144.65
N LYS A 375 -55.30 69.34 144.07
CA LYS A 375 -55.66 70.57 144.79
C LYS A 375 -57.00 70.51 145.53
N ALA A 376 -57.89 69.58 145.19
CA ALA A 376 -59.16 69.35 145.89
C ALA A 376 -58.99 68.56 147.22
N GLN A 377 -57.75 68.35 147.67
CA GLN A 377 -57.39 67.50 148.80
C GLN A 377 -57.14 68.31 150.08
N ALA A 378 -58.08 69.17 150.52
CA ALA A 378 -58.00 69.81 151.83
C ALA A 378 -59.35 70.42 152.29
N GLY A 379 -60.17 69.64 153.00
CA GLY A 379 -61.35 70.13 153.73
C GLY A 379 -62.33 69.01 154.09
N PRO A 380 -62.85 68.91 155.34
CA PRO A 380 -63.50 67.68 155.82
C PRO A 380 -65.04 67.67 155.81
N GLU A 381 -65.56 66.44 155.70
CA GLU A 381 -66.82 65.87 156.22
C GLU A 381 -68.16 66.58 155.94
N ASP A 382 -68.84 66.16 154.87
CA ASP A 382 -70.11 65.38 154.89
C ASP A 382 -70.64 65.16 153.44
N PRO A 383 -71.50 64.16 153.14
CA PRO A 383 -71.67 63.60 151.79
C PRO A 383 -72.35 64.61 150.86
N SER A 384 -71.54 65.18 149.98
CA SER A 384 -71.90 66.21 149.02
C SER A 384 -71.64 65.69 147.59
N PRO A 385 -72.37 66.17 146.56
CA PRO A 385 -72.16 65.88 145.13
C PRO A 385 -70.70 65.95 144.60
N GLU A 386 -69.75 66.40 145.41
CA GLU A 386 -68.31 66.44 145.14
C GLU A 386 -67.64 65.06 145.08
N ASP A 387 -68.10 64.04 145.82
CA ASP A 387 -67.53 62.68 145.76
C ASP A 387 -67.89 61.96 144.44
N THR A 388 -69.11 62.21 143.93
CA THR A 388 -69.49 61.77 142.58
C THR A 388 -68.66 62.46 141.51
N GLU A 389 -68.34 63.75 141.68
CA GLU A 389 -67.45 64.48 140.76
C GLU A 389 -66.02 63.91 140.78
N ARG A 390 -65.52 63.52 141.95
CA ARG A 390 -64.19 62.92 142.10
C ARG A 390 -64.07 61.55 141.44
N GLU A 391 -65.07 60.70 141.60
CA GLU A 391 -65.08 59.38 140.96
C GLU A 391 -65.21 59.50 139.43
N LEU A 392 -66.00 60.48 138.95
CA LEU A 392 -66.09 60.84 137.53
C LEU A 392 -64.74 61.35 136.98
N LEU A 393 -64.02 62.17 137.73
CA LEU A 393 -62.69 62.67 137.34
C LEU A 393 -61.64 61.55 137.30
N LYS A 394 -61.62 60.64 138.28
CA LYS A 394 -60.73 59.46 138.25
C LYS A 394 -61.03 58.56 137.05
N LYS A 395 -62.31 58.29 136.80
CA LYS A 395 -62.74 57.53 135.62
C LYS A 395 -62.27 58.22 134.34
N ARG A 396 -62.41 59.55 134.27
CA ARG A 396 -61.93 60.34 133.12
C ARG A 396 -60.40 60.29 132.96
N CYS A 397 -59.64 60.31 134.06
CA CYS A 397 -58.19 60.12 134.01
C CYS A 397 -57.79 58.71 133.56
N SER A 398 -58.52 57.68 133.99
CA SER A 398 -58.31 56.30 133.52
C SER A 398 -58.60 56.18 132.03
N GLU A 399 -59.74 56.70 131.56
CA GLU A 399 -60.09 56.75 130.14
C GLU A 399 -59.01 57.47 129.31
N LEU A 400 -58.45 58.58 129.81
CA LEU A 400 -57.36 59.29 129.13
C LEU A 400 -56.03 58.52 129.11
N LEU A 401 -55.76 57.69 130.12
CA LEU A 401 -54.59 56.80 130.15
C LEU A 401 -54.77 55.61 129.21
N ASP A 402 -55.97 55.04 129.16
CA ASP A 402 -56.33 53.98 128.23
C ASP A 402 -56.24 54.50 126.77
N GLU A 403 -56.81 55.67 126.47
CA GLU A 403 -56.66 56.37 125.19
C GLU A 403 -55.17 56.60 124.85
N GLN A 404 -54.35 56.99 125.84
CA GLN A 404 -52.90 57.17 125.64
C GLN A 404 -52.20 55.86 125.27
N ASP A 405 -52.54 54.74 125.91
CA ASP A 405 -51.96 53.44 125.62
C ASP A 405 -52.45 52.88 124.27
N GLU A 406 -53.70 53.11 123.91
CA GLU A 406 -54.24 52.85 122.56
C GLU A 406 -53.44 53.61 121.49
N PHE A 407 -53.17 54.91 121.69
CA PHE A 407 -52.33 55.69 120.78
C PHE A 407 -50.90 55.13 120.69
N ARG A 408 -50.32 54.62 121.78
CA ARG A 408 -48.99 53.98 121.75
C ARG A 408 -49.00 52.68 120.96
N VAL A 409 -50.03 51.85 121.12
CA VAL A 409 -50.20 50.62 120.33
C VAL A 409 -50.33 50.98 118.85
N LEU A 410 -51.19 51.94 118.50
CA LEU A 410 -51.37 52.40 117.12
C LEU A 410 -50.06 52.91 116.50
N ILE A 411 -49.27 53.68 117.24
CA ILE A 411 -47.96 54.17 116.75
C ILE A 411 -47.01 53.00 116.47
N ARG A 412 -46.97 51.97 117.33
CA ARG A 412 -46.15 50.78 117.10
C ARG A 412 -46.64 49.98 115.89
N GLU A 413 -47.94 49.80 115.74
CA GLU A 413 -48.53 49.12 114.58
C GLU A 413 -48.22 49.86 113.28
N GLN A 414 -48.36 51.19 113.27
CA GLN A 414 -47.99 52.03 112.12
C GLN A 414 -46.49 51.94 111.81
N ALA A 415 -45.62 51.90 112.83
CA ALA A 415 -44.18 51.70 112.64
C ALA A 415 -43.86 50.33 112.03
N THR A 416 -44.50 49.25 112.53
CA THR A 416 -44.35 47.89 111.98
C THR A 416 -44.86 47.83 110.54
N GLN A 417 -46.01 48.42 110.24
CA GLN A 417 -46.54 48.49 108.87
C GLN A 417 -45.56 49.22 107.94
N LEU A 418 -45.00 50.36 108.35
CA LEU A 418 -44.01 51.08 107.56
C LEU A 418 -42.74 50.26 107.32
N GLU A 419 -42.28 49.50 108.31
CA GLU A 419 -41.14 48.61 108.16
C GLU A 419 -41.44 47.44 107.22
N ASP A 420 -42.63 46.84 107.30
CA ASP A 420 -43.10 45.83 106.35
C ASP A 420 -43.20 46.38 104.93
N TYR A 421 -43.69 47.61 104.76
CA TYR A 421 -43.73 48.29 103.47
C TYR A 421 -42.31 48.51 102.91
N ARG A 422 -41.36 48.96 103.75
CA ARG A 422 -39.95 49.11 103.35
C ARG A 422 -39.33 47.78 102.94
N ALA A 423 -39.54 46.73 103.74
CA ALA A 423 -39.03 45.40 103.44
C ALA A 423 -39.59 44.86 102.11
N ARG A 424 -40.91 45.01 101.88
CA ARG A 424 -41.55 44.65 100.60
C ARG A 424 -41.03 45.49 99.43
N TYR A 425 -40.82 46.79 99.63
CA TYR A 425 -40.26 47.68 98.61
C TYR A 425 -38.83 47.26 98.23
N LEU A 426 -37.97 46.98 99.22
CA LEU A 426 -36.61 46.52 98.98
C LEU A 426 -36.58 45.16 98.28
N ALA A 427 -37.44 44.22 98.68
CA ALA A 427 -37.56 42.92 98.02
C ALA A 427 -38.03 43.07 96.56
N ALA A 428 -39.03 43.93 96.31
CA ALA A 428 -39.50 44.23 94.96
C ALA A 428 -38.40 44.90 94.11
N GLN A 429 -37.63 45.83 94.69
CA GLN A 429 -36.51 46.48 94.02
C GLN A 429 -35.41 45.49 93.66
N GLN A 430 -35.06 44.59 94.58
CA GLN A 430 -34.12 43.50 94.32
C GLN A 430 -34.62 42.61 93.17
N GLN A 431 -35.90 42.24 93.16
CA GLN A 431 -36.50 41.42 92.11
C GLN A 431 -36.45 42.12 90.74
N VAL A 432 -36.66 43.44 90.68
CA VAL A 432 -36.52 44.22 89.44
C VAL A 432 -35.08 44.21 88.94
N GLU A 433 -34.08 44.38 89.81
CA GLU A 433 -32.67 44.32 89.40
C GLU A 433 -32.25 42.91 88.97
N GLU A 434 -32.75 41.85 89.62
CA GLU A 434 -32.54 40.47 89.21
C GLU A 434 -33.17 40.18 87.83
N GLN A 435 -34.40 40.62 87.61
CA GLN A 435 -35.06 40.53 86.29
C GLN A 435 -34.30 41.34 85.23
N ARG A 436 -33.79 42.52 85.57
CA ARG A 436 -32.98 43.33 84.67
C ARG A 436 -31.70 42.61 84.26
N LEU A 437 -31.02 41.94 85.20
CA LEU A 437 -29.85 41.12 84.90
C LEU A 437 -30.21 39.92 84.02
N GLN A 438 -31.33 39.25 84.29
CA GLN A 438 -31.83 38.15 83.46
C GLN A 438 -32.15 38.62 82.03
N MET A 439 -32.84 39.75 81.89
CA MET A 439 -33.11 40.37 80.59
C MET A 439 -31.83 40.72 79.84
N SER A 440 -30.81 41.25 80.54
CA SER A 440 -29.51 41.52 79.92
C SER A 440 -28.82 40.24 79.45
N LYS A 441 -28.89 39.13 80.22
CA LYS A 441 -28.34 37.84 79.79
C LYS A 441 -29.07 37.32 78.54
N LEU A 442 -30.40 37.38 78.53
CA LEU A 442 -31.23 36.98 77.39
C LEU A 442 -30.95 37.82 76.14
N GLN A 443 -30.72 39.13 76.28
CA GLN A 443 -30.36 39.99 75.17
C GLN A 443 -29.01 39.61 74.55
N VAL A 444 -28.02 39.26 75.37
CA VAL A 444 -26.70 38.81 74.88
C VAL A 444 -26.82 37.47 74.16
N THR A 445 -27.60 36.52 74.70
CA THR A 445 -27.83 35.24 74.03
C THR A 445 -28.59 35.40 72.72
N ASN A 446 -29.63 36.25 72.66
CA ASN A 446 -30.35 36.54 71.42
C ASN A 446 -29.44 37.15 70.37
N ARG A 447 -28.61 38.15 70.72
CA ARG A 447 -27.63 38.72 69.79
C ARG A 447 -26.64 37.69 69.25
N ARG A 448 -26.23 36.72 70.07
CA ARG A 448 -25.35 35.62 69.65
C ARG A 448 -26.06 34.69 68.66
N VAL A 449 -27.30 34.30 68.98
CA VAL A 449 -28.12 33.44 68.11
C VAL A 449 -28.42 34.14 66.78
N GLU A 450 -28.77 35.43 66.79
CA GLU A 450 -28.95 36.23 65.58
C GLU A 450 -27.70 36.25 64.70
N LYS A 451 -26.51 36.46 65.29
CA LYS A 451 -25.24 36.40 64.55
C LYS A 451 -24.99 35.02 63.94
N GLN A 452 -25.32 33.95 64.66
CA GLN A 452 -25.17 32.59 64.15
C GLN A 452 -26.15 32.31 63.00
N ILE A 453 -27.43 32.66 63.14
CA ILE A 453 -28.43 32.52 62.09
C ILE A 453 -28.00 33.29 60.83
N ASN A 454 -27.55 34.54 60.98
CA ASN A 454 -27.07 35.34 59.86
C ASN A 454 -25.84 34.73 59.18
N PHE A 455 -24.92 34.14 59.94
CA PHE A 455 -23.76 33.44 59.39
C PHE A 455 -24.18 32.20 58.59
N GLU A 456 -25.11 31.40 59.12
CA GLU A 456 -25.63 30.21 58.44
C GLU A 456 -26.39 30.58 57.15
N ILE A 457 -27.18 31.66 57.17
CA ILE A 457 -27.84 32.20 55.97
C ILE A 457 -26.82 32.58 54.90
N GLU A 458 -25.76 33.29 55.24
CA GLU A 458 -24.71 33.65 54.29
C GLU A 458 -23.95 32.42 53.75
N GLN A 459 -23.73 31.42 54.59
CA GLN A 459 -23.13 30.16 54.16
C GLN A 459 -24.04 29.41 53.17
N ILE A 460 -25.35 29.35 53.43
CA ILE A 460 -26.35 28.76 52.54
C ILE A 460 -26.39 29.54 51.22
N LYS A 461 -26.42 30.87 51.25
CA LYS A 461 -26.39 31.70 50.03
C LYS A 461 -25.16 31.42 49.17
N ARG A 462 -23.97 31.31 49.76
CA ARG A 462 -22.74 30.95 49.02
C ARG A 462 -22.87 29.59 48.36
N LYS A 463 -23.33 28.57 49.08
CA LYS A 463 -23.54 27.22 48.51
C LYS A 463 -24.51 27.24 47.33
N PHE A 464 -25.60 28.01 47.43
CA PHE A 464 -26.54 28.17 46.32
C PHE A 464 -25.90 28.90 45.13
N GLN A 465 -25.18 29.99 45.36
CA GLN A 465 -24.49 30.73 44.30
C GLN A 465 -23.43 29.87 43.60
N ASP A 466 -22.65 29.08 44.34
CA ASP A 466 -21.66 28.15 43.78
C ASP A 466 -22.34 27.08 42.92
N LYS A 467 -23.45 26.51 43.40
CA LYS A 467 -24.21 25.52 42.63
C LYS A 467 -24.84 26.12 41.37
N LEU A 468 -25.39 27.33 41.47
CA LEU A 468 -25.88 28.09 40.31
C LEU A 468 -24.77 28.35 39.30
N ARG A 469 -23.58 28.74 39.76
CA ARG A 469 -22.41 28.96 38.90
C ARG A 469 -21.98 27.68 38.18
N HIS A 470 -22.03 26.53 38.85
CA HIS A 470 -21.77 25.22 38.23
C HIS A 470 -22.85 24.78 37.25
N LEU A 471 -24.11 25.19 37.46
CA LEU A 471 -25.22 24.85 36.55
C LEU A 471 -25.31 25.77 35.32
N THR A 472 -24.82 27.01 35.44
CA THR A 472 -24.87 28.05 34.38
C THR A 472 -24.33 27.60 33.00
N PRO A 473 -23.24 26.81 32.86
CA PRO A 473 -22.71 26.44 31.55
C PRO A 473 -23.47 25.30 30.83
N TYR A 474 -24.25 24.47 31.53
CA TYR A 474 -24.88 23.28 30.94
C TYR A 474 -25.80 23.56 29.74
N PRO A 475 -26.63 24.63 29.73
CA PRO A 475 -27.45 24.95 28.56
C PRO A 475 -26.62 25.21 27.31
N ARG A 476 -25.49 25.94 27.43
CA ARG A 476 -24.58 26.18 26.29
C ARG A 476 -23.89 24.91 25.83
N LEU A 477 -23.41 24.09 26.77
CA LEU A 477 -22.80 22.81 26.44
C LEU A 477 -23.80 21.89 25.71
N LEU A 478 -25.06 21.90 26.12
CA LEU A 478 -26.13 21.16 25.44
C LEU A 478 -26.39 21.70 24.03
N GLU A 479 -26.46 23.03 23.85
CA GLU A 479 -26.58 23.65 22.52
C GLU A 479 -25.39 23.30 21.61
N ASP A 480 -24.16 23.30 22.15
CA ASP A 480 -22.95 22.93 21.42
C ASP A 480 -22.95 21.46 21.00
N GLU A 481 -23.36 20.54 21.89
CA GLU A 481 -23.50 19.12 21.57
C GLU A 481 -24.63 18.85 20.58
N GLN A 482 -25.76 19.57 20.69
CA GLN A 482 -26.83 19.50 19.68
C GLN A 482 -26.36 20.00 18.31
N ALA A 483 -25.60 21.09 18.26
CA ALA A 483 -25.03 21.61 17.02
C ALA A 483 -24.02 20.62 16.40
N LYS A 484 -23.17 19.98 17.21
CA LYS A 484 -22.27 18.91 16.74
C LYS A 484 -23.03 17.71 16.21
N ALA A 485 -24.09 17.27 16.89
CA ALA A 485 -24.92 16.16 16.45
C ALA A 485 -25.60 16.46 15.10
N GLU A 486 -26.11 17.68 14.91
CA GLU A 486 -26.66 18.13 13.62
C GLU A 486 -25.60 18.16 12.51
N GLN A 487 -24.40 18.65 12.80
CA GLN A 487 -23.29 18.66 11.83
C GLN A 487 -22.88 17.24 11.42
N LEU A 488 -22.75 16.33 12.39
CA LEU A 488 -22.44 14.93 12.10
C LEU A 488 -23.55 14.27 11.28
N LYS A 489 -24.82 14.57 11.57
CA LYS A 489 -25.95 14.07 10.78
C LYS A 489 -25.88 14.54 9.33
N GLN A 490 -25.67 15.84 9.11
CA GLN A 490 -25.52 16.40 7.76
C GLN A 490 -24.32 15.80 7.01
N SER A 491 -23.17 15.67 7.70
CA SER A 491 -22.00 15.01 7.13
C SER A 491 -22.30 13.56 6.73
N ASN A 492 -23.02 12.82 7.56
CA ASN A 492 -23.38 11.44 7.28
C ASN A 492 -24.32 11.34 6.06
N GLU A 493 -25.33 12.20 5.97
CA GLU A 493 -26.21 12.30 4.79
C GLU A 493 -25.43 12.60 3.50
N THR A 494 -24.42 13.48 3.55
CA THR A 494 -23.57 13.76 2.38
C THR A 494 -22.73 12.54 1.97
N LEU A 495 -22.17 11.81 2.94
CA LEU A 495 -21.39 10.60 2.68
C LEU A 495 -22.26 9.48 2.11
N PHE A 496 -23.49 9.30 2.60
CA PHE A 496 -24.43 8.35 2.02
C PHE A 496 -24.77 8.70 0.57
N ALA A 497 -25.02 9.98 0.27
CA ALA A 497 -25.28 10.41 -1.11
C ALA A 497 -24.07 10.20 -2.04
N GLU A 498 -22.85 10.36 -1.53
CA GLU A 498 -21.60 10.06 -2.25
C GLU A 498 -21.41 8.56 -2.48
N LEU A 499 -21.70 7.74 -1.47
CA LEU A 499 -21.66 6.29 -1.56
C LEU A 499 -22.65 5.77 -2.61
N GLU A 500 -23.88 6.28 -2.62
CA GLU A 500 -24.88 5.95 -3.63
C GLU A 500 -24.43 6.33 -5.05
N ARG A 501 -23.83 7.52 -5.22
CA ARG A 501 -23.28 7.95 -6.52
C ARG A 501 -22.15 7.03 -6.96
N SER A 502 -21.26 6.64 -6.05
CA SER A 502 -20.16 5.72 -6.32
C SER A 502 -20.67 4.33 -6.68
N LEU A 503 -21.67 3.82 -5.97
CA LEU A 503 -22.31 2.53 -6.27
C LEU A 503 -22.93 2.52 -7.67
N ARG A 504 -23.60 3.60 -8.08
CA ARG A 504 -24.15 3.74 -9.45
C ARG A 504 -23.04 3.73 -10.49
N GLN A 505 -21.90 4.39 -10.22
CA GLN A 505 -20.75 4.38 -11.13
C GLN A 505 -20.13 2.98 -11.26
N VAL A 506 -19.98 2.26 -10.16
CA VAL A 506 -19.49 0.87 -10.18
C VAL A 506 -20.41 -0.02 -11.02
N LYS A 507 -21.73 0.06 -10.82
CA LYS A 507 -22.70 -0.70 -11.65
C LYS A 507 -22.58 -0.39 -13.15
N MET A 508 -22.46 0.88 -13.52
CA MET A 508 -22.25 1.26 -14.92
C MET A 508 -20.94 0.69 -15.50
N LEU A 509 -19.87 0.63 -14.70
CA LEU A 509 -18.61 0.04 -15.11
C LEU A 509 -18.70 -1.49 -15.22
N GLU A 510 -19.41 -2.15 -14.31
CA GLU A 510 -19.70 -3.59 -14.36
C GLU A 510 -20.49 -3.94 -15.63
N ASP A 511 -21.55 -3.19 -15.94
CA ASP A 511 -22.35 -3.39 -17.15
C ASP A 511 -21.52 -3.19 -18.42
N ARG A 512 -20.67 -2.15 -18.45
CA ARG A 512 -19.76 -1.90 -19.58
C ARG A 512 -18.71 -2.99 -19.73
N LEU A 513 -18.16 -3.49 -18.62
CA LEU A 513 -17.23 -4.61 -18.62
C LEU A 513 -17.90 -5.88 -19.17
N HIS A 514 -19.14 -6.14 -18.76
CA HIS A 514 -19.91 -7.27 -19.25
C HIS A 514 -20.18 -7.17 -20.76
N GLN A 515 -20.56 -5.98 -21.26
CA GLN A 515 -20.73 -5.74 -22.70
C GLN A 515 -19.45 -5.98 -23.50
N VAL A 516 -18.30 -5.53 -22.98
CA VAL A 516 -17.00 -5.77 -23.63
C VAL A 516 -16.66 -7.26 -23.66
N HIS A 517 -16.92 -8.00 -22.57
CA HIS A 517 -16.71 -9.45 -22.56
C HIS A 517 -17.59 -10.16 -23.59
N VAL A 518 -18.88 -9.83 -23.65
CA VAL A 518 -19.80 -10.42 -24.64
C VAL A 518 -19.36 -10.10 -26.07
N ALA A 519 -18.94 -8.86 -26.35
CA ALA A 519 -18.43 -8.48 -27.67
C ALA A 519 -17.14 -9.22 -28.02
N LYS A 520 -16.19 -9.35 -27.08
CA LYS A 520 -14.94 -10.07 -27.29
C LYS A 520 -15.15 -11.56 -27.50
N ASP A 521 -16.05 -12.18 -26.74
CA ASP A 521 -16.41 -13.59 -26.92
C ASP A 521 -17.04 -13.82 -28.30
N ALA A 522 -17.86 -12.89 -28.80
CA ALA A 522 -18.41 -12.96 -30.15
C ALA A 522 -17.31 -12.81 -31.23
N GLU A 523 -16.38 -11.86 -31.08
CA GLU A 523 -15.23 -11.69 -31.98
C GLU A 523 -14.34 -12.94 -32.01
N VAL A 524 -14.03 -13.52 -30.85
CA VAL A 524 -13.21 -14.74 -30.74
C VAL A 524 -13.93 -15.93 -31.38
N LYS A 525 -15.23 -16.09 -31.15
CA LYS A 525 -16.03 -17.14 -31.81
C LYS A 525 -16.04 -16.98 -33.33
N GLN A 526 -16.17 -15.75 -33.83
CA GLN A 526 -16.13 -15.47 -35.26
C GLN A 526 -14.74 -15.76 -35.85
N ALA A 527 -13.67 -15.33 -35.19
CA ALA A 527 -12.29 -15.61 -35.62
C ALA A 527 -11.98 -17.12 -35.61
N LEU A 528 -12.48 -17.85 -34.61
CA LEU A 528 -12.36 -19.30 -34.55
C LEU A 528 -13.09 -19.98 -35.73
N GLN A 529 -14.32 -19.55 -36.02
CA GLN A 529 -15.08 -20.08 -37.17
C GLN A 529 -14.38 -19.77 -38.50
N GLN A 530 -13.82 -18.58 -38.67
CA GLN A 530 -13.04 -18.22 -39.86
C GLN A 530 -11.78 -19.09 -40.00
N SER A 531 -11.04 -19.29 -38.90
CA SER A 531 -9.85 -20.14 -38.92
C SER A 531 -10.20 -21.61 -39.21
N GLN A 532 -11.34 -22.10 -38.72
CA GLN A 532 -11.83 -23.46 -39.03
C GLN A 532 -12.16 -23.61 -40.52
N THR A 533 -12.85 -22.65 -41.12
CA THR A 533 -13.17 -22.72 -42.56
C THR A 533 -11.93 -22.58 -43.45
N GLU A 534 -10.96 -21.75 -43.06
CA GLU A 534 -9.66 -21.66 -43.75
C GLU A 534 -8.90 -22.99 -43.65
N LEU A 535 -8.89 -23.63 -42.48
CA LEU A 535 -8.27 -24.94 -42.30
C LEU A 535 -8.90 -26.01 -43.21
N GLU A 536 -10.23 -26.09 -43.25
CA GLU A 536 -10.98 -26.98 -44.13
C GLU A 536 -10.62 -26.75 -45.60
N GLN A 537 -10.59 -25.49 -46.06
CA GLN A 537 -10.19 -25.16 -47.43
C GLN A 537 -8.74 -25.55 -47.73
N THR A 538 -7.82 -25.39 -46.78
CA THR A 538 -6.42 -25.82 -46.99
C THR A 538 -6.30 -27.34 -47.06
N HIS A 539 -7.07 -28.09 -46.26
CA HIS A 539 -7.13 -29.54 -46.34
C HIS A 539 -7.65 -30.01 -47.70
N GLU A 540 -8.75 -29.44 -48.19
CA GLU A 540 -9.29 -29.76 -49.51
C GLU A 540 -8.27 -29.50 -50.63
N ARG A 541 -7.55 -28.37 -50.57
CA ARG A 541 -6.49 -28.05 -51.55
C ARG A 541 -5.33 -29.04 -51.49
N LEU A 542 -4.92 -29.46 -50.29
CA LEU A 542 -3.87 -30.47 -50.13
C LEU A 542 -4.30 -31.82 -50.70
N ASP A 543 -5.56 -32.23 -50.51
CA ASP A 543 -6.09 -33.47 -51.06
C ASP A 543 -6.13 -33.45 -52.60
N VAL A 544 -6.51 -32.31 -53.20
CA VAL A 544 -6.46 -32.12 -54.66
C VAL A 544 -5.02 -32.22 -55.16
N MET A 545 -4.09 -31.49 -54.55
CA MET A 545 -2.67 -31.53 -54.91
C MET A 545 -2.06 -32.92 -54.75
N ALA A 546 -2.47 -33.68 -53.72
CA ALA A 546 -2.01 -35.05 -53.51
C ALA A 546 -2.48 -35.99 -54.63
N LYS A 547 -3.74 -35.86 -55.07
CA LYS A 547 -4.28 -36.63 -56.19
C LYS A 547 -3.61 -36.25 -57.51
N GLU A 548 -3.39 -34.97 -57.77
CA GLU A 548 -2.67 -34.51 -58.97
C GLU A 548 -1.23 -35.03 -58.99
N LYS A 549 -0.52 -34.96 -57.86
CA LYS A 549 0.82 -35.53 -57.73
C LYS A 549 0.82 -37.03 -58.04
N GLN A 550 -0.12 -37.79 -57.47
CA GLN A 550 -0.24 -39.22 -57.74
C GLN A 550 -0.46 -39.50 -59.23
N GLN A 551 -1.36 -38.74 -59.88
CA GLN A 551 -1.61 -38.87 -61.31
C GLN A 551 -0.35 -38.61 -62.16
N VAL A 552 0.40 -37.55 -61.84
CA VAL A 552 1.65 -37.21 -62.52
C VAL A 552 2.71 -38.30 -62.31
N GLU A 553 2.82 -38.87 -61.11
CA GLU A 553 3.72 -40.00 -60.84
C GLU A 553 3.32 -41.24 -61.68
N GLU A 554 2.03 -41.56 -61.77
CA GLU A 554 1.53 -42.67 -62.59
C GLU A 554 1.84 -42.45 -64.08
N ASP A 555 1.61 -41.24 -64.61
CA ASP A 555 1.90 -40.88 -66.01
C ASP A 555 3.41 -40.88 -66.31
N ALA A 556 4.23 -40.43 -65.36
CA ALA A 556 5.68 -40.50 -65.45
C ALA A 556 6.17 -41.96 -65.50
N THR A 557 5.62 -42.84 -64.65
CA THR A 557 5.96 -44.28 -64.69
C THR A 557 5.51 -44.93 -66.00
N ARG A 558 4.37 -44.53 -66.56
CA ARG A 558 3.91 -45.02 -67.87
C ARG A 558 4.86 -44.60 -68.99
N SER A 559 5.19 -43.32 -69.07
CA SER A 559 6.12 -42.78 -70.06
C SER A 559 7.51 -43.42 -69.95
N GLN A 560 7.97 -43.69 -68.73
CA GLN A 560 9.22 -44.40 -68.48
C GLN A 560 9.20 -45.83 -69.05
N ARG A 561 8.10 -46.58 -68.85
CA ARG A 561 7.94 -47.93 -69.43
C ARG A 561 7.95 -47.88 -70.96
N GLU A 562 7.24 -46.94 -71.58
CA GLU A 562 7.22 -46.76 -73.04
C GLU A 562 8.61 -46.45 -73.59
N LEU A 563 9.39 -45.59 -72.91
CA LEU A 563 10.78 -45.31 -73.29
C LEU A 563 11.68 -46.54 -73.19
N ASP A 564 11.52 -47.36 -72.16
CA ASP A 564 12.30 -48.58 -71.98
C ASP A 564 11.92 -49.65 -73.02
N GLU A 565 10.65 -49.78 -73.37
CA GLU A 565 10.17 -50.59 -74.48
C GLU A 565 10.81 -50.15 -75.80
N LEU A 566 10.73 -48.86 -76.15
CA LEU A 566 11.35 -48.30 -77.36
C LEU A 566 12.86 -48.50 -77.40
N ARG A 567 13.56 -48.36 -76.26
CA ARG A 567 14.99 -48.66 -76.16
C ARG A 567 15.28 -50.13 -76.45
N THR A 568 14.48 -51.05 -75.91
CA THR A 568 14.66 -52.48 -76.18
C THR A 568 14.37 -52.83 -77.64
N GLU A 569 13.37 -52.21 -78.26
CA GLU A 569 13.06 -52.38 -79.68
C GLU A 569 14.16 -51.82 -80.57
N SER A 570 14.65 -50.62 -80.25
CA SER A 570 15.75 -49.98 -80.97
C SER A 570 17.02 -50.82 -80.89
N ALA A 571 17.35 -51.37 -79.72
CA ALA A 571 18.48 -52.30 -79.55
C ALA A 571 18.32 -53.56 -80.42
N LYS A 572 17.13 -54.16 -80.48
CA LYS A 572 16.84 -55.31 -81.36
C LYS A 572 16.98 -54.96 -82.84
N ILE A 573 16.54 -53.76 -83.25
CA ILE A 573 16.67 -53.29 -84.64
C ILE A 573 18.15 -53.13 -85.00
N ILE A 574 18.94 -52.50 -84.12
CA ILE A 574 20.39 -52.32 -84.30
C ILE A 574 21.09 -53.68 -84.37
N GLU A 575 20.79 -54.61 -83.48
CA GLU A 575 21.36 -55.96 -83.49
C GLU A 575 21.06 -56.68 -84.81
N ARG A 576 19.81 -56.65 -85.27
CA ARG A 576 19.43 -57.24 -86.56
C ARG A 576 20.12 -56.56 -87.73
N ALA A 577 20.32 -55.24 -87.69
CA ALA A 577 21.04 -54.51 -88.73
C ALA A 577 22.53 -54.89 -88.76
N ASN A 578 23.18 -54.96 -87.60
CA ASN A 578 24.56 -55.40 -87.46
C ASN A 578 24.75 -56.84 -87.96
N GLN A 579 23.82 -57.75 -87.62
CA GLN A 579 23.84 -59.13 -88.14
C GLN A 579 23.72 -59.19 -89.66
N ARG A 580 22.93 -58.32 -90.30
CA ARG A 580 22.83 -58.25 -91.77
C ARG A 580 24.14 -57.75 -92.38
N VAL A 581 24.70 -56.66 -91.83
CA VAL A 581 25.97 -56.09 -92.30
C VAL A 581 27.12 -57.08 -92.15
N GLU A 582 27.21 -57.82 -91.03
CA GLU A 582 28.26 -58.82 -90.86
C GLU A 582 28.10 -59.99 -91.83
N LYS A 583 26.86 -60.45 -92.10
CA LYS A 583 26.60 -61.45 -93.15
C LYS A 583 27.01 -60.96 -94.54
N GLU A 584 26.70 -59.71 -94.87
CA GLU A 584 27.12 -59.09 -96.13
C GLU A 584 28.64 -59.02 -96.22
N ARG A 585 29.31 -58.59 -95.15
CA ARG A 585 30.77 -58.53 -95.03
C ARG A 585 31.43 -59.90 -95.19
N GLU A 586 30.94 -60.93 -94.50
CA GLU A 586 31.40 -62.32 -94.65
C GLU A 586 31.21 -62.82 -96.08
N SER A 587 30.08 -62.50 -96.72
CA SER A 587 29.80 -62.90 -98.11
C SER A 587 30.73 -62.18 -99.11
N ALA A 588 31.00 -60.90 -98.90
CA ALA A 588 31.93 -60.12 -99.70
C ALA A 588 33.37 -60.62 -99.53
N GLN A 589 33.79 -60.90 -98.29
CA GLN A 589 35.11 -61.46 -98.00
C GLN A 589 35.32 -62.81 -98.67
N LYS A 590 34.33 -63.70 -98.65
CA LYS A 590 34.39 -64.99 -99.37
C LYS A 590 34.56 -64.78 -100.88
N LYS A 591 33.83 -63.83 -101.48
CA LYS A 591 33.98 -63.49 -102.90
C LYS A 591 35.37 -62.93 -103.21
N TYR A 592 35.90 -62.04 -102.36
CA TYR A 592 37.26 -61.53 -102.54
C TYR A 592 38.29 -62.66 -102.50
N SER A 593 38.25 -63.56 -101.51
CA SER A 593 39.19 -64.68 -101.44
C SER A 593 39.07 -65.65 -102.62
N GLN A 594 37.86 -65.86 -103.16
CA GLN A 594 37.67 -66.64 -104.39
C GLN A 594 38.32 -65.96 -105.60
N LEU A 595 38.02 -64.67 -105.83
CA LEU A 595 38.62 -63.89 -106.92
C LEU A 595 40.15 -63.78 -106.80
N GLU A 596 40.68 -63.66 -105.58
CA GLU A 596 42.12 -63.68 -105.31
C GLU A 596 42.75 -65.03 -105.69
N SER A 597 42.09 -66.15 -105.36
CA SER A 597 42.53 -67.49 -105.76
C SER A 597 42.46 -67.71 -107.27
N GLU A 598 41.38 -67.27 -107.93
CA GLU A 598 41.25 -67.32 -109.39
C GLU A 598 42.32 -66.46 -110.07
N LEU A 599 42.58 -65.25 -109.58
CA LEU A 599 43.64 -64.38 -110.10
C LEU A 599 45.03 -65.02 -109.93
N ALA A 600 45.31 -65.63 -108.77
CA ALA A 600 46.55 -66.35 -108.52
C ALA A 600 46.71 -67.55 -109.47
N GLN A 601 45.63 -68.32 -109.68
CA GLN A 601 45.58 -69.42 -110.64
C GLN A 601 45.86 -68.92 -112.07
N CYS A 602 45.16 -67.89 -112.55
CA CYS A 602 45.38 -67.33 -113.88
C CYS A 602 46.81 -66.80 -114.06
N ARG A 603 47.40 -66.19 -113.02
CA ARG A 603 48.82 -65.76 -113.04
C ARG A 603 49.78 -66.95 -113.15
N ALA A 604 49.51 -68.03 -112.42
CA ALA A 604 50.30 -69.25 -112.49
C ALA A 604 50.19 -69.92 -113.87
N GLU A 605 48.98 -70.04 -114.42
CA GLU A 605 48.71 -70.58 -115.77
C GLU A 605 49.38 -69.74 -116.87
N ALA A 606 49.29 -68.41 -116.78
CA ALA A 606 49.98 -67.51 -117.70
C ALA A 606 51.51 -67.67 -117.61
N SER A 607 52.06 -67.74 -116.40
CA SER A 607 53.50 -67.97 -116.19
C SER A 607 53.96 -69.31 -116.74
N PHE A 608 53.18 -70.38 -116.54
CA PHE A 608 53.44 -71.70 -117.09
C PHE A 608 53.42 -71.70 -118.63
N THR A 609 52.44 -71.03 -119.23
CA THR A 609 52.32 -70.91 -120.69
C THR A 609 53.47 -70.11 -121.30
N ILE A 610 53.88 -69.01 -120.64
CA ILE A 610 55.05 -68.22 -121.03
C ILE A 610 56.32 -69.09 -120.92
N GLY A 611 56.49 -69.84 -119.83
CA GLY A 611 57.62 -70.74 -119.64
C GLY A 611 57.73 -71.80 -120.74
N ASN A 612 56.62 -72.43 -121.11
CA ASN A 612 56.56 -73.39 -122.23
C ASN A 612 56.91 -72.73 -123.57
N ARG A 613 56.38 -71.52 -123.82
CA ARG A 613 56.70 -70.74 -125.02
C ARG A 613 58.19 -70.42 -125.10
N GLU A 614 58.79 -69.96 -124.00
CA GLU A 614 60.22 -69.65 -123.91
C GLU A 614 61.11 -70.88 -124.04
N GLN A 615 60.67 -72.03 -123.51
CA GLN A 615 61.36 -73.30 -123.72
C GLN A 615 61.34 -73.71 -125.20
N ALA A 616 60.18 -73.68 -125.86
CA ALA A 616 60.06 -73.99 -127.28
C ALA A 616 60.91 -73.04 -128.15
N LEU A 617 60.94 -71.74 -127.82
CA LEU A 617 61.81 -70.77 -128.48
C LEU A 617 63.30 -71.10 -128.29
N ARG A 618 63.72 -71.49 -127.07
CA ARG A 618 65.10 -71.93 -126.79
C ARG A 618 65.47 -73.18 -127.58
N GLU A 619 64.58 -74.17 -127.66
CA GLU A 619 64.78 -75.39 -128.43
C GLU A 619 64.90 -75.10 -129.94
N MET A 620 63.99 -74.31 -130.49
CA MET A 620 64.07 -73.84 -131.89
C MET A 620 65.39 -73.11 -132.16
N HIS A 621 65.80 -72.20 -131.28
CA HIS A 621 67.04 -71.43 -131.46
C HIS A 621 68.28 -72.34 -131.39
N SER A 622 68.26 -73.38 -130.54
CA SER A 622 69.29 -74.42 -130.48
C SER A 622 69.35 -75.23 -131.78
N GLN A 623 68.20 -75.66 -132.31
CA GLN A 623 68.12 -76.36 -133.60
C GLN A 623 68.65 -75.50 -134.75
N ILE A 624 68.30 -74.20 -134.79
CA ILE A 624 68.84 -73.25 -135.77
C ILE A 624 70.37 -73.16 -135.66
N LYS A 625 70.93 -73.10 -134.45
CA LYS A 625 72.39 -73.12 -134.25
C LYS A 625 73.03 -74.39 -134.80
N VAL A 626 72.45 -75.56 -134.53
CA VAL A 626 72.96 -76.86 -135.03
C VAL A 626 72.88 -76.91 -136.56
N LEU A 627 71.75 -76.50 -137.15
CA LEU A 627 71.60 -76.44 -138.61
C LEU A 627 72.57 -75.44 -139.24
N SER A 628 72.78 -74.28 -138.61
CA SER A 628 73.75 -73.28 -139.08
C SER A 628 75.16 -73.85 -139.06
N ALA A 629 75.57 -74.51 -137.98
CA ALA A 629 76.86 -75.19 -137.89
C ALA A 629 77.00 -76.31 -138.94
N SER A 630 75.97 -77.13 -139.14
CA SER A 630 75.96 -78.17 -140.18
C SER A 630 76.04 -77.59 -141.58
N PHE A 631 75.39 -76.44 -141.83
CA PHE A 631 75.46 -75.73 -143.09
C PHE A 631 76.85 -75.14 -143.32
N ASP A 632 77.48 -74.57 -142.30
CA ASP A 632 78.87 -74.10 -142.35
C ASP A 632 79.84 -75.25 -142.65
N ASP A 633 79.65 -76.43 -142.04
CA ASP A 633 80.41 -77.66 -142.33
C ASP A 633 80.23 -78.12 -143.77
N ALA A 634 78.98 -78.12 -144.27
CA ALA A 634 78.68 -78.44 -145.66
C ALA A 634 79.30 -77.41 -146.63
N GLN A 635 79.29 -76.12 -146.28
CA GLN A 635 79.97 -75.08 -147.06
C GLN A 635 81.49 -75.28 -147.07
N LEU A 636 82.09 -75.66 -145.94
CA LEU A 636 83.51 -76.02 -145.85
C LEU A 636 83.83 -77.23 -146.74
N GLN A 637 82.99 -78.27 -146.72
CA GLN A 637 83.13 -79.41 -147.65
C GLN A 637 82.99 -78.99 -149.11
N ILE A 638 82.02 -78.15 -149.46
CA ILE A 638 81.86 -77.63 -150.84
C ILE A 638 83.09 -76.82 -151.24
N ARG A 639 83.65 -75.97 -150.36
CA ARG A 639 84.91 -75.24 -150.63
C ARG A 639 86.07 -76.20 -150.81
N SER A 640 86.19 -77.23 -149.97
CA SER A 640 87.21 -78.27 -150.09
C SER A 640 87.11 -79.02 -151.41
N LEU A 641 85.91 -79.48 -151.77
CA LEU A 641 85.62 -80.14 -153.05
C LEU A 641 85.89 -79.20 -154.23
N ARG A 642 85.51 -77.91 -154.17
CA ARG A 642 85.86 -76.91 -155.19
C ARG A 642 87.37 -76.75 -155.35
N ASN A 643 88.13 -76.75 -154.25
CA ASN A 643 89.58 -76.71 -154.28
C ASN A 643 90.19 -77.99 -154.88
N GLN A 644 89.65 -79.17 -154.55
CA GLN A 644 90.04 -80.45 -155.16
C GLN A 644 89.70 -80.49 -156.66
N LEU A 645 88.55 -79.93 -157.06
CA LEU A 645 88.13 -79.82 -158.47
C LEU A 645 89.03 -78.85 -159.23
N ALA A 646 89.43 -77.73 -158.62
CA ALA A 646 90.43 -76.81 -159.17
C ALA A 646 91.82 -77.48 -159.28
N TYR A 647 92.20 -78.31 -158.31
CA TYR A 647 93.43 -79.10 -158.34
C TYR A 647 93.41 -80.13 -159.50
N LEU A 648 92.30 -80.87 -159.66
CA LEU A 648 92.10 -81.82 -160.77
C LEU A 648 91.98 -81.12 -162.14
N GLN A 649 91.39 -79.93 -162.20
CA GLN A 649 91.39 -79.10 -163.42
C GLN A 649 92.81 -78.65 -163.79
N ASN A 650 93.64 -78.30 -162.80
CA ASN A 650 95.05 -77.98 -163.01
C ASN A 650 95.88 -79.20 -163.41
N GLU A 651 95.61 -80.40 -162.87
CA GLU A 651 96.28 -81.64 -163.33
C GLU A 651 95.89 -82.03 -164.76
N LYS A 652 94.63 -81.82 -165.18
CA LYS A 652 94.17 -82.06 -166.56
C LYS A 652 94.84 -81.11 -167.57
N LEU A 653 95.26 -79.92 -167.13
CA LEU A 653 96.01 -78.95 -167.93
C LEU A 653 97.50 -79.31 -168.07
N VAL A 654 98.07 -80.10 -167.14
CA VAL A 654 99.49 -80.50 -167.17
C VAL A 654 99.73 -81.77 -168.01
N CYS A 655 98.74 -82.66 -168.16
CA CYS A 655 98.87 -83.87 -168.99
C CYS A 655 98.51 -83.69 -170.48
N MET A 656 98.17 -82.46 -170.92
CA MET A 656 97.93 -82.12 -172.33
C MET A 656 99.00 -81.17 -172.91
N ALA A 657 100.19 -81.11 -172.30
CA ALA A 657 101.34 -80.33 -172.76
C ALA A 657 102.54 -81.24 -173.06
#